data_AF-A0A8H5HKW3-F1
#
_entry.id   AF-A0A8H5HKW3-F1
#
_cell.length_a   1.000
_cell.length_b   1.000
_cell.length_c   1.000
_cell.angle_alpha   90.00
_cell.angle_beta   90.00
_cell.angle_gamma   90.00
#
_symmetry.space_group_name_H-M   'P 1'
#
loop_
_entity.id
_entity.type
_entity.pdbx_description
1 polymer ?
#
loop_
_entity_poly.entity_id
_entity_poly.type
_entity_poly.pdbx_seq_one_letter_code
_entity_poly.pdbx_strand_id
1 'polypeptide(L)'
;MHLDTPGPSRTAPSRNRGPWRAYFHDHPKLKINNSIAMATGKAKVYCKRCFNAHTAAAQLEDAHEVQVGRRVTVRSVETIEEHLWAIRDTNPQSSIGWLRAASGTLKNHLRTCLHQPQEVRNEYAQESPRRRQQSTPPPLPPTLATPFNPAFNFDPSSSLSSLSGPSHQYSDARRHFFALDPSSFGSPPPGSLSPSPSLAPSDSISRTGSHTRSSHARSLSLGYKKSGASKPVSRVGSTNFDLSQWSDARQASFERAVARLTASAGFSLSWVDNIEWLNLLEEFIPAAKSPSRKVLTKCLIPALISELRAEAKANVKGKNATVQADGWTGENHHHLIAFMITVGGKLHTVKVHDASTERKTTENLLRVLEEVVEEIERDWEATVIAVVTDASGESRKARRLYGKKYPWIIVLDCYAHQINLIVGDYFKSNKDVLAYTDLATELIAWLRSKTLLLGLIRQSQIATHGRTLAIIRAVLTRWTAHYLAFNRLLELRDTLLSVIYADEARPEAHRMVIIGDRKTKIKSRAMIAIVKNPLFWHAILRMTRHLRPLAIAANIVQAAFCRVDQVLLTFGFLTMQYRAMTDEDDASGVKAILESIEKRWAKADQEVFIAAVILNPIFQSAPFAPLSSFNNAGIHTLLEHLWIRVFRSVPPVEFYQQLKDYLAKSGMFANLESQCQIENNIAQREGRTINPMNVFDSFCFPDRPWPALIQLASRILSISANSASCERLFSAFGNTLTKLRNRLGVGTLTALTELKMHIRDEHVRKQSKDRVKRQFTARNSSTTAPSAMPAEQCPSIAITPVATAAAEQPPLASREEGSFESGLNDDGATEPNAEQSSPGNDFRSIASSHSMMVDLDDRDNHPVRDPDTIGHQIPISELFDFSRTHWVDTYSHVAERSFDEELALYELLDLDADGEEDADIGVDDSMEDVLIG
;
A
#
# COMPACT_ATOMS: atom_id res chain seq x y z
N MET A 1 58.96 51.35 -16.70
CA MET A 1 57.86 52.20 -17.22
C MET A 1 56.60 51.35 -17.29
N HIS A 2 55.43 51.90 -16.99
CA HIS A 2 54.15 51.26 -17.26
C HIS A 2 53.77 51.42 -18.75
N LEU A 3 52.93 50.52 -19.25
CA LEU A 3 51.59 50.87 -19.76
C LEU A 3 50.74 49.59 -19.92
N ASP A 4 49.42 49.75 -19.92
CA ASP A 4 48.44 48.70 -19.60
C ASP A 4 47.82 48.00 -20.81
N THR A 5 47.21 46.82 -20.58
CA THR A 5 45.92 46.29 -21.13
C THR A 5 45.75 44.78 -20.77
N PRO A 6 44.56 44.16 -20.86
CA PRO A 6 43.60 44.18 -19.75
C PRO A 6 43.32 42.78 -19.14
N GLY A 7 42.83 42.75 -17.90
CA GLY A 7 42.51 41.51 -17.19
C GLY A 7 41.28 40.75 -17.71
N PRO A 8 41.17 39.43 -17.49
CA PRO A 8 40.10 38.60 -18.03
C PRO A 8 38.73 38.88 -17.39
N SER A 9 37.71 39.07 -18.22
CA SER A 9 36.33 39.29 -17.78
C SER A 9 35.73 38.04 -17.10
N ARG A 10 35.74 38.02 -15.76
CA ARG A 10 35.14 36.93 -14.95
C ARG A 10 33.60 36.99 -14.96
N THR A 11 32.98 36.64 -16.07
CA THR A 11 31.55 36.26 -16.08
C THR A 11 31.37 34.99 -15.25
N ALA A 12 30.59 35.07 -14.16
CA ALA A 12 30.46 33.97 -13.21
C ALA A 12 29.75 32.75 -13.85
N PRO A 13 30.28 31.51 -13.71
CA PRO A 13 29.63 30.32 -14.24
C PRO A 13 28.36 29.99 -13.45
N SER A 14 27.27 29.68 -14.17
CA SER A 14 25.99 29.33 -13.54
C SER A 14 26.10 28.01 -12.75
N ARG A 15 25.70 28.03 -11.47
CA ARG A 15 25.95 26.97 -10.46
C ARG A 15 25.42 25.54 -10.75
N ASN A 16 24.66 25.31 -11.83
CA ASN A 16 23.94 24.06 -12.07
C ASN A 16 24.45 23.24 -13.29
N ARG A 17 25.75 23.30 -13.64
CA ARG A 17 26.33 22.49 -14.74
C ARG A 17 27.72 21.94 -14.37
N GLY A 18 27.91 20.63 -14.53
CA GLY A 18 29.19 19.96 -14.26
C GLY A 18 30.27 20.22 -15.33
N PRO A 19 31.56 20.03 -15.01
CA PRO A 19 32.69 20.45 -15.85
C PRO A 19 32.66 19.88 -17.27
N TRP A 20 32.21 18.63 -17.44
CA TRP A 20 32.07 17.94 -18.73
C TRP A 20 31.27 18.72 -19.78
N ARG A 21 30.39 19.66 -19.39
CA ARG A 21 29.64 20.49 -20.35
C ARG A 21 30.51 21.45 -21.16
N ALA A 22 31.74 21.74 -20.74
CA ALA A 22 32.67 22.62 -21.47
C ALA A 22 33.11 22.05 -22.83
N TYR A 23 33.09 20.73 -23.00
CA TYR A 23 33.58 20.01 -24.19
C TYR A 23 32.56 19.92 -25.34
N PHE A 24 31.38 20.54 -25.23
CA PHE A 24 30.30 20.46 -26.21
C PHE A 24 29.81 21.84 -26.70
N HIS A 25 29.40 21.93 -27.97
CA HIS A 25 28.56 23.02 -28.48
C HIS A 25 27.08 22.71 -28.22
N ASP A 26 26.28 23.72 -27.88
CA ASP A 26 24.81 23.66 -28.02
C ASP A 26 24.42 23.99 -29.47
N HIS A 27 23.34 23.38 -29.97
CA HIS A 27 22.82 23.60 -31.32
C HIS A 27 22.51 25.09 -31.59
N PRO A 28 22.91 25.70 -32.74
CA PRO A 28 22.80 27.16 -32.96
C PRO A 28 21.39 27.74 -32.71
N LYS A 29 20.35 27.07 -33.23
CA LYS A 29 18.93 27.47 -33.10
C LYS A 29 18.38 27.37 -31.66
N LEU A 30 19.17 26.90 -30.68
CA LEU A 30 18.76 26.66 -29.28
C LEU A 30 18.83 27.91 -28.38
N LYS A 31 19.27 29.07 -28.91
CA LYS A 31 19.45 30.31 -28.13
C LYS A 31 18.19 31.15 -27.90
N ILE A 32 17.07 30.90 -28.59
CA ILE A 32 15.94 31.85 -28.64
C ILE A 32 14.75 31.48 -27.74
N ASN A 33 14.44 30.19 -27.54
CA ASN A 33 13.31 29.78 -26.68
C ASN A 33 13.48 28.38 -26.06
N ASN A 34 13.93 28.31 -24.79
CA ASN A 34 13.55 27.35 -23.72
C ASN A 34 14.66 27.15 -22.67
N SER A 35 14.44 27.60 -21.43
CA SER A 35 15.20 27.13 -20.26
C SER A 35 14.87 25.66 -19.91
N ILE A 36 13.61 25.26 -20.12
CA ILE A 36 13.06 23.94 -19.79
C ILE A 36 13.76 22.80 -20.58
N ALA A 37 14.08 23.04 -21.86
CA ALA A 37 14.79 22.07 -22.70
C ALA A 37 16.24 21.79 -22.24
N MET A 38 16.89 22.79 -21.60
CA MET A 38 18.19 22.60 -20.97
C MET A 38 18.09 21.89 -19.61
N ALA A 39 17.04 22.15 -18.83
CA ALA A 39 16.82 21.49 -17.53
C ALA A 39 16.44 20.00 -17.68
N THR A 40 15.69 19.64 -18.73
CA THR A 40 15.18 18.28 -18.97
C THR A 40 16.13 17.37 -19.77
N GLY A 41 17.35 17.83 -20.08
CA GLY A 41 18.34 17.07 -20.86
C GLY A 41 17.98 16.84 -22.34
N LYS A 42 16.88 17.44 -22.82
CA LYS A 42 16.34 17.25 -24.19
C LYS A 42 17.07 18.06 -25.27
N ALA A 43 17.93 19.00 -24.90
CA ALA A 43 18.71 19.81 -25.85
C ALA A 43 19.65 18.96 -26.73
N LYS A 44 19.83 19.40 -27.99
CA LYS A 44 20.84 18.86 -28.93
C LYS A 44 22.22 19.50 -28.68
N VAL A 45 23.27 18.68 -28.61
CA VAL A 45 24.67 19.13 -28.44
C VAL A 45 25.64 18.34 -29.30
N TYR A 46 26.78 18.93 -29.69
CA TYR A 46 27.83 18.26 -30.48
C TYR A 46 29.16 18.33 -29.73
N CYS A 47 29.95 17.26 -29.72
CA CYS A 47 31.30 17.28 -29.16
C CYS A 47 32.20 18.22 -29.98
N LYS A 48 32.81 19.22 -29.35
CA LYS A 48 33.57 20.30 -30.05
C LYS A 48 34.65 19.73 -30.98
N ARG A 49 35.38 18.72 -30.52
CA ARG A 49 36.46 18.12 -31.31
C ARG A 49 35.95 17.27 -32.47
N CYS A 50 34.86 16.51 -32.30
CA CYS A 50 34.22 15.80 -33.41
C CYS A 50 33.68 16.79 -34.45
N PHE A 51 33.01 17.85 -34.01
CA PHE A 51 32.41 18.86 -34.90
C PHE A 51 33.46 19.49 -35.81
N ASN A 52 34.56 19.97 -35.22
CA ASN A 52 35.68 20.53 -35.98
C ASN A 52 36.35 19.50 -36.90
N ALA A 53 36.52 18.25 -36.44
CA ALA A 53 37.14 17.18 -37.24
C ALA A 53 36.28 16.80 -38.46
N HIS A 54 34.97 16.65 -38.29
CA HIS A 54 34.06 16.34 -39.40
C HIS A 54 33.89 17.52 -40.35
N THR A 55 33.92 18.77 -39.84
CA THR A 55 33.88 19.96 -40.69
C THR A 55 35.12 20.02 -41.59
N ALA A 56 36.32 19.82 -41.03
CA ALA A 56 37.56 19.78 -41.79
C ALA A 56 37.61 18.60 -42.78
N ALA A 57 37.11 17.41 -42.38
CA ALA A 57 37.02 16.25 -43.28
C ALA A 57 36.07 16.50 -44.46
N ALA A 58 34.88 17.06 -44.21
CA ALA A 58 33.91 17.40 -45.26
C ALA A 58 34.41 18.51 -46.20
N GLN A 59 35.22 19.47 -45.69
CA GLN A 59 35.88 20.46 -46.56
C GLN A 59 36.95 19.83 -47.47
N LEU A 60 37.72 18.86 -46.96
CA LEU A 60 38.72 18.14 -47.74
C LEU A 60 38.08 17.22 -48.78
N GLU A 61 36.99 16.55 -48.41
CA GLU A 61 36.17 15.72 -49.31
C GLU A 61 35.53 16.57 -50.43
N ASP A 62 34.89 17.69 -50.09
CA ASP A 62 34.36 18.64 -51.09
C ASP A 62 35.45 19.17 -52.03
N ALA A 63 36.65 19.48 -51.51
CA ALA A 63 37.78 19.93 -52.34
C ALA A 63 38.25 18.86 -53.32
N HIS A 64 38.29 17.60 -52.89
CA HIS A 64 38.58 16.46 -53.76
C HIS A 64 37.45 16.21 -54.78
N GLU A 65 36.18 16.35 -54.39
CA GLU A 65 35.06 16.24 -55.33
C GLU A 65 35.05 17.34 -56.40
N VAL A 66 35.51 18.56 -56.07
CA VAL A 66 35.73 19.61 -57.08
C VAL A 66 36.90 19.24 -57.99
N GLN A 67 38.01 18.77 -57.45
CA GLN A 67 39.18 18.35 -58.24
C GLN A 67 38.86 17.19 -59.22
N VAL A 68 37.95 16.29 -58.84
CA VAL A 68 37.48 15.16 -59.67
C VAL A 68 36.21 15.52 -60.48
N GLY A 69 35.79 16.78 -60.48
CA GLY A 69 34.68 17.29 -61.31
C GLY A 69 33.28 16.79 -60.92
N ARG A 70 33.13 16.19 -59.73
CA ARG A 70 31.83 15.74 -59.18
C ARG A 70 31.04 16.86 -58.50
N ARG A 71 31.72 17.95 -58.12
CA ARG A 71 31.15 19.13 -57.44
C ARG A 71 31.65 20.40 -58.12
N VAL A 72 30.82 21.43 -58.21
CA VAL A 72 31.17 22.69 -58.90
C VAL A 72 32.02 23.61 -58.02
N THR A 73 31.71 23.67 -56.72
CA THR A 73 32.43 24.48 -55.71
C THR A 73 32.40 23.80 -54.35
N VAL A 74 33.45 23.99 -53.55
CA VAL A 74 33.50 23.56 -52.14
C VAL A 74 32.41 24.30 -51.36
N ARG A 75 31.64 23.59 -50.53
CA ARG A 75 30.62 24.21 -49.64
C ARG A 75 31.28 25.18 -48.66
N SER A 76 30.55 26.24 -48.27
CA SER A 76 31.00 27.10 -47.17
C SER A 76 31.03 26.31 -45.86
N VAL A 77 31.87 26.74 -44.91
CA VAL A 77 31.92 26.18 -43.54
C VAL A 77 30.52 26.15 -42.93
N GLU A 78 29.77 27.23 -43.08
CA GLU A 78 28.41 27.39 -42.55
C GLU A 78 27.43 26.35 -43.12
N THR A 79 27.51 26.06 -44.43
CA THR A 79 26.67 25.02 -45.08
C THR A 79 27.06 23.61 -44.62
N ILE A 80 28.34 23.37 -44.35
CA ILE A 80 28.82 22.09 -43.79
C ILE A 80 28.37 21.95 -42.33
N GLU A 81 28.49 23.00 -41.52
CA GLU A 81 28.03 23.02 -40.12
C GLU A 81 26.52 22.77 -40.00
N GLU A 82 25.67 23.42 -40.81
CA GLU A 82 24.22 23.15 -40.81
C GLU A 82 23.91 21.69 -41.17
N HIS A 83 24.62 21.11 -42.14
CA HIS A 83 24.47 19.72 -42.53
C HIS A 83 24.87 18.75 -41.40
N LEU A 84 25.99 19.01 -40.71
CA LEU A 84 26.42 18.22 -39.55
C LEU A 84 25.42 18.28 -38.38
N TRP A 85 24.70 19.40 -38.20
CA TRP A 85 23.63 19.51 -37.20
C TRP A 85 22.31 18.84 -37.62
N ALA A 86 22.11 18.53 -38.90
CA ALA A 86 21.01 17.69 -39.37
C ALA A 86 21.26 16.21 -39.02
N ILE A 87 22.48 15.71 -39.24
CA ILE A 87 22.87 14.31 -39.00
C ILE A 87 22.73 13.94 -37.52
N ARG A 88 21.83 13.00 -37.22
CA ARG A 88 21.61 12.41 -35.89
C ARG A 88 22.47 11.16 -35.75
N ASP A 89 23.25 11.09 -34.67
CA ASP A 89 23.96 9.87 -34.30
C ASP A 89 22.96 8.77 -33.86
N THR A 90 23.11 7.58 -34.45
CA THR A 90 22.35 6.35 -34.14
C THR A 90 23.25 5.19 -33.69
N ASN A 91 24.58 5.33 -33.74
CA ASN A 91 25.54 4.26 -33.46
C ASN A 91 26.75 4.80 -32.67
N PRO A 92 26.90 4.44 -31.37
CA PRO A 92 27.91 5.03 -30.49
C PRO A 92 29.38 4.68 -30.81
N GLN A 93 29.64 3.92 -31.88
CA GLN A 93 30.99 3.65 -32.40
C GLN A 93 31.36 4.56 -33.59
N SER A 94 30.40 4.95 -34.43
CA SER A 94 30.60 5.91 -35.52
C SER A 94 30.27 7.32 -35.04
N SER A 95 31.28 8.10 -34.66
CA SER A 95 31.13 9.34 -33.88
C SER A 95 30.41 10.53 -34.56
N ILE A 96 29.71 10.31 -35.68
CA ILE A 96 29.18 11.32 -36.59
C ILE A 96 27.73 11.67 -36.24
N GLY A 97 27.54 12.79 -35.53
CA GLY A 97 26.23 13.39 -35.31
C GLY A 97 26.10 14.12 -33.98
N TRP A 98 24.93 14.76 -33.77
CA TRP A 98 24.60 15.40 -32.50
C TRP A 98 24.04 14.41 -31.48
N LEU A 99 24.29 14.71 -30.20
CA LEU A 99 23.91 13.92 -29.02
C LEU A 99 22.79 14.63 -28.23
N ARG A 100 22.08 13.86 -27.39
CA ARG A 100 21.17 14.41 -26.36
C ARG A 100 21.98 14.90 -25.15
N ALA A 101 21.60 16.04 -24.57
CA ALA A 101 22.29 16.69 -23.45
C ALA A 101 22.12 16.02 -22.07
N ALA A 102 21.93 14.69 -22.02
CA ALA A 102 21.85 13.93 -20.77
C ALA A 102 23.26 13.63 -20.22
N SER A 103 23.45 13.80 -18.90
CA SER A 103 24.78 13.71 -18.26
C SER A 103 25.52 12.40 -18.53
N GLY A 104 24.81 11.26 -18.43
CA GLY A 104 25.37 9.93 -18.74
C GLY A 104 25.80 9.77 -20.20
N THR A 105 25.01 10.27 -21.15
CA THR A 105 25.35 10.25 -22.59
C THR A 105 26.61 11.07 -22.87
N LEU A 106 26.73 12.26 -22.28
CA LEU A 106 27.88 13.14 -22.49
C LEU A 106 29.15 12.58 -21.84
N LYS A 107 29.08 12.07 -20.59
CA LYS A 107 30.24 11.42 -19.95
C LYS A 107 30.68 10.16 -20.69
N ASN A 108 29.74 9.33 -21.15
CA ASN A 108 30.07 8.14 -21.93
C ASN A 108 30.77 8.50 -23.25
N HIS A 109 30.29 9.53 -23.96
CA HIS A 109 30.95 10.02 -25.16
C HIS A 109 32.35 10.58 -24.87
N LEU A 110 32.56 11.35 -23.79
CA LEU A 110 33.91 11.84 -23.45
C LEU A 110 34.89 10.72 -23.14
N ARG A 111 34.42 9.57 -22.64
CA ARG A 111 35.22 8.36 -22.41
C ARG A 111 35.58 7.62 -23.71
N THR A 112 34.69 7.56 -24.71
CA THR A 112 34.88 6.77 -25.93
C THR A 112 35.30 7.58 -27.17
N CYS A 113 35.21 8.91 -27.14
CA CYS A 113 35.49 9.78 -28.28
C CYS A 113 36.97 9.75 -28.69
N LEU A 114 37.26 9.18 -29.87
CA LEU A 114 38.62 9.08 -30.43
C LEU A 114 39.29 10.46 -30.64
N HIS A 115 38.51 11.52 -30.88
CA HIS A 115 39.03 12.88 -31.06
C HIS A 115 39.36 13.60 -29.74
N GLN A 116 38.97 13.06 -28.57
CA GLN A 116 39.32 13.65 -27.27
C GLN A 116 40.73 13.22 -26.81
N PRO A 117 41.47 14.13 -26.12
CA PRO A 117 42.76 13.80 -25.52
C PRO A 117 42.68 12.59 -24.57
N GLN A 118 43.79 11.87 -24.40
CA GLN A 118 43.82 10.67 -23.56
C GLN A 118 43.57 11.03 -22.08
N GLU A 119 43.97 12.22 -21.65
CA GLU A 119 43.73 12.78 -20.32
C GLU A 119 42.22 12.90 -20.05
N VAL A 120 41.46 13.49 -20.98
CA VAL A 120 40.00 13.67 -20.88
C VAL A 120 39.29 12.31 -20.93
N ARG A 121 39.73 11.40 -21.81
CA ARG A 121 39.19 10.03 -21.85
C ARG A 121 39.44 9.28 -20.54
N ASN A 122 40.60 9.47 -19.90
CA ASN A 122 40.95 8.88 -18.62
C ASN A 122 40.16 9.51 -17.45
N GLU A 123 40.00 10.85 -17.42
CA GLU A 123 39.20 11.60 -16.45
C GLU A 123 37.78 11.00 -16.34
N TYR A 124 37.08 10.90 -17.46
CA TYR A 124 35.70 10.38 -17.50
C TYR A 124 35.62 8.85 -17.53
N ALA A 125 36.75 8.13 -17.56
CA ALA A 125 36.79 6.69 -17.28
C ALA A 125 36.78 6.38 -15.78
N GLN A 126 37.37 7.25 -14.94
CA GLN A 126 37.52 7.01 -13.50
C GLN A 126 36.26 7.37 -12.67
N GLU A 127 35.36 8.21 -13.19
CA GLU A 127 34.16 8.68 -12.47
C GLU A 127 32.99 7.65 -12.36
N SER A 128 33.17 6.38 -12.74
CA SER A 128 32.11 5.37 -12.64
C SER A 128 32.03 4.68 -11.27
N PRO A 129 30.85 4.19 -10.82
CA PRO A 129 30.69 3.62 -9.49
C PRO A 129 31.57 2.38 -9.26
N ARG A 130 32.11 2.22 -8.04
CA ARG A 130 32.87 1.03 -7.62
C ARG A 130 32.05 -0.25 -7.84
N ARG A 131 32.40 -1.04 -8.86
CA ARG A 131 31.88 -2.39 -9.09
C ARG A 131 32.98 -3.43 -8.80
N ARG A 132 32.56 -4.63 -8.42
CA ARG A 132 33.41 -5.76 -7.98
C ARG A 132 34.68 -5.92 -8.85
N GLN A 133 35.83 -6.09 -8.21
CA GLN A 133 36.94 -6.80 -8.83
C GLN A 133 36.51 -8.25 -9.08
N GLN A 134 36.77 -8.78 -10.28
CA GLN A 134 36.77 -10.22 -10.54
C GLN A 134 38.22 -10.70 -10.48
N SER A 135 38.47 -11.79 -9.77
CA SER A 135 39.78 -12.43 -9.72
C SER A 135 40.04 -13.22 -11.02
N THR A 136 41.19 -12.98 -11.63
CA THR A 136 41.72 -13.82 -12.73
C THR A 136 42.15 -15.19 -12.20
N PRO A 137 41.91 -16.29 -12.92
CA PRO A 137 42.36 -17.62 -12.52
C PRO A 137 43.89 -17.80 -12.71
N PRO A 138 44.54 -18.67 -11.93
CA PRO A 138 45.94 -19.06 -12.12
C PRO A 138 46.11 -20.08 -13.28
N PRO A 139 47.32 -20.23 -13.84
CA PRO A 139 47.59 -21.11 -14.98
C PRO A 139 47.73 -22.61 -14.60
N LEU A 140 47.53 -23.48 -15.59
CA LEU A 140 47.65 -24.95 -15.48
C LEU A 140 49.11 -25.45 -15.67
N PRO A 141 49.57 -26.40 -14.84
CA PRO A 141 50.68 -27.32 -15.16
C PRO A 141 50.23 -28.46 -16.12
N PRO A 142 51.17 -29.19 -16.75
CA PRO A 142 50.86 -30.11 -17.85
C PRO A 142 50.41 -31.52 -17.43
N THR A 143 49.79 -32.22 -18.38
CA THR A 143 49.27 -33.59 -18.31
C THR A 143 50.36 -34.68 -18.30
N LEU A 144 50.04 -35.82 -17.67
CA LEU A 144 50.66 -37.12 -17.98
C LEU A 144 49.63 -38.26 -17.89
N ALA A 145 49.90 -39.34 -18.62
CA ALA A 145 48.95 -40.34 -19.10
C ALA A 145 48.30 -41.25 -18.02
N THR A 146 47.06 -41.68 -18.30
CA THR A 146 46.59 -43.03 -17.94
C THR A 146 47.09 -44.04 -18.97
N PRO A 147 47.37 -45.28 -18.59
CA PRO A 147 46.53 -46.38 -19.11
C PRO A 147 46.41 -47.63 -18.18
N PHE A 148 45.25 -48.31 -18.22
CA PHE A 148 45.08 -49.79 -18.14
C PHE A 148 45.57 -50.54 -16.83
N ASN A 149 45.00 -51.66 -16.33
CA ASN A 149 43.86 -52.52 -16.72
C ASN A 149 43.22 -53.21 -15.44
N PRO A 150 42.68 -54.47 -15.36
CA PRO A 150 41.36 -54.64 -14.74
C PRO A 150 41.12 -55.84 -13.75
N ALA A 151 39.85 -56.00 -13.35
CA ALA A 151 39.10 -57.28 -13.17
C ALA A 151 39.27 -58.15 -11.91
N PHE A 152 38.32 -59.10 -11.78
CA PHE A 152 38.25 -60.28 -10.89
C PHE A 152 37.95 -60.05 -9.39
N ASN A 153 37.16 -60.90 -8.68
CA ASN A 153 36.12 -61.85 -9.11
C ASN A 153 35.18 -62.25 -7.95
N PHE A 154 34.02 -62.83 -8.30
CA PHE A 154 33.23 -63.91 -7.65
C PHE A 154 33.23 -64.17 -6.11
N ASP A 155 31.99 -64.35 -5.62
CA ASP A 155 31.46 -65.19 -4.51
C ASP A 155 32.01 -66.66 -4.53
N PRO A 156 31.77 -67.61 -3.57
CA PRO A 156 30.69 -67.62 -2.55
C PRO A 156 30.91 -68.34 -1.18
N SER A 157 29.87 -68.24 -0.32
CA SER A 157 29.43 -69.24 0.71
C SER A 157 30.30 -69.40 1.99
N SER A 158 29.82 -69.89 3.15
CA SER A 158 28.51 -70.44 3.61
C SER A 158 28.31 -70.06 5.12
N SER A 159 27.23 -70.35 5.89
CA SER A 159 26.15 -71.35 5.83
C SER A 159 25.00 -71.02 6.83
N LEU A 160 23.76 -71.52 6.56
CA LEU A 160 22.69 -72.02 7.49
C LEU A 160 22.27 -71.18 8.74
N SER A 161 21.00 -71.11 9.19
CA SER A 161 19.86 -72.05 9.10
C SER A 161 18.47 -71.33 9.06
N SER A 162 17.33 -72.03 9.28
CA SER A 162 16.02 -71.67 8.71
C SER A 162 14.75 -72.15 9.48
N LEU A 163 13.56 -71.69 9.02
CA LEU A 163 12.16 -72.15 9.30
C LEU A 163 11.44 -71.50 10.51
N SER A 164 10.10 -71.30 10.52
CA SER A 164 8.99 -71.64 9.58
C SER A 164 7.81 -70.61 9.61
N GLY A 165 6.78 -70.80 8.76
CA GLY A 165 5.76 -69.79 8.38
C GLY A 165 4.28 -69.97 8.84
N PRO A 166 3.29 -69.37 8.13
CA PRO A 166 1.91 -69.06 8.63
C PRO A 166 0.73 -69.66 7.81
N SER A 167 -0.55 -69.41 8.21
CA SER A 167 -1.73 -69.31 7.29
C SER A 167 -3.08 -68.88 7.94
N HIS A 168 -4.05 -68.42 7.12
CA HIS A 168 -5.46 -68.06 7.42
C HIS A 168 -6.47 -69.24 7.28
N GLN A 169 -7.70 -69.13 7.83
CA GLN A 169 -8.95 -69.63 7.19
C GLN A 169 -10.29 -69.13 7.79
N TYR A 170 -11.42 -69.55 7.19
CA TYR A 170 -12.83 -69.09 7.33
C TYR A 170 -13.79 -70.21 6.82
N SER A 171 -15.13 -70.27 7.02
CA SER A 171 -16.11 -69.54 7.87
C SER A 171 -17.52 -70.20 7.77
N ASP A 172 -18.30 -70.33 8.86
CA ASP A 172 -19.75 -70.67 8.89
C ASP A 172 -20.32 -70.50 10.34
N ALA A 173 -21.63 -70.38 10.68
CA ALA A 173 -22.81 -69.87 9.95
C ALA A 173 -24.07 -69.66 10.87
N ARG A 174 -24.87 -68.62 10.57
CA ARG A 174 -26.36 -68.48 10.73
C ARG A 174 -27.07 -68.29 12.10
N ARG A 175 -28.06 -67.34 12.06
CA ARG A 175 -29.36 -67.23 12.80
C ARG A 175 -29.35 -66.68 14.25
N HIS A 176 -30.34 -65.92 14.78
CA HIS A 176 -31.68 -65.47 14.28
C HIS A 176 -32.20 -64.13 14.93
N PHE A 177 -33.04 -63.38 14.20
CA PHE A 177 -34.14 -62.42 14.57
C PHE A 177 -34.00 -61.17 15.51
N PHE A 178 -34.17 -59.98 14.89
CA PHE A 178 -35.09 -58.83 15.17
C PHE A 178 -35.37 -58.22 16.58
N ALA A 179 -35.03 -56.92 16.70
CA ALA A 179 -35.86 -55.74 17.05
C ALA A 179 -36.61 -55.57 18.41
N LEU A 180 -36.49 -54.36 19.01
CA LEU A 180 -37.57 -53.35 19.10
C LEU A 180 -37.09 -51.97 19.66
N ASP A 181 -37.94 -50.95 19.52
CA ASP A 181 -37.86 -49.53 19.95
C ASP A 181 -39.09 -49.27 20.91
N PRO A 182 -39.51 -48.06 21.37
CA PRO A 182 -38.85 -46.76 21.61
C PRO A 182 -39.21 -46.05 22.97
N SER A 183 -38.54 -44.91 23.25
CA SER A 183 -39.09 -43.66 23.88
C SER A 183 -39.68 -43.54 25.32
N SER A 184 -39.27 -42.45 25.99
CA SER A 184 -40.06 -41.46 26.80
C SER A 184 -40.89 -41.83 28.06
N PHE A 185 -40.49 -41.26 29.22
CA PHE A 185 -41.26 -40.66 30.36
C PHE A 185 -40.22 -40.14 31.39
N GLY A 186 -40.40 -39.19 32.33
CA GLY A 186 -41.46 -38.23 32.69
C GLY A 186 -41.06 -37.52 34.03
N SER A 187 -41.37 -36.23 34.24
CA SER A 187 -40.96 -35.45 35.45
C SER A 187 -41.87 -35.69 36.69
N PRO A 188 -41.42 -35.42 37.95
CA PRO A 188 -41.81 -34.16 38.64
C PRO A 188 -40.84 -33.62 39.75
N PRO A 189 -41.08 -32.40 40.32
CA PRO A 189 -40.29 -31.75 41.40
C PRO A 189 -41.02 -31.67 42.78
N PRO A 190 -40.36 -31.22 43.89
CA PRO A 190 -40.44 -29.81 44.39
C PRO A 190 -39.11 -29.31 45.06
N GLY A 191 -38.94 -28.13 45.70
CA GLY A 191 -39.75 -26.88 45.81
C GLY A 191 -39.49 -26.06 47.12
N SER A 192 -39.54 -24.70 47.06
CA SER A 192 -39.40 -23.70 48.17
C SER A 192 -37.99 -23.52 48.81
N LEU A 193 -37.55 -22.40 49.43
CA LEU A 193 -38.19 -21.15 49.94
C LEU A 193 -37.39 -19.85 49.59
N SER A 194 -38.00 -18.68 49.78
CA SER A 194 -37.45 -17.30 49.64
C SER A 194 -36.91 -16.73 50.99
N PRO A 195 -36.34 -15.49 51.15
CA PRO A 195 -36.89 -14.18 50.74
C PRO A 195 -35.89 -13.07 50.26
N SER A 196 -36.45 -11.90 49.86
CA SER A 196 -35.77 -10.63 49.45
C SER A 196 -35.45 -9.70 50.66
N PRO A 197 -34.72 -8.56 50.53
CA PRO A 197 -35.04 -7.35 49.71
C PRO A 197 -33.88 -6.91 48.77
N SER A 198 -34.03 -6.15 47.67
CA SER A 198 -34.86 -4.97 47.28
C SER A 198 -34.29 -3.59 47.68
N LEU A 199 -33.89 -2.79 46.68
CA LEU A 199 -34.44 -1.44 46.44
C LEU A 199 -33.90 -0.76 45.15
N ALA A 200 -34.80 -0.15 44.37
CA ALA A 200 -34.51 0.78 43.26
C ALA A 200 -35.76 1.65 42.97
N PRO A 201 -35.59 2.92 42.52
CA PRO A 201 -36.69 3.72 41.95
C PRO A 201 -36.34 4.40 40.59
N SER A 202 -37.25 4.92 39.76
CA SER A 202 -38.70 4.73 39.52
C SER A 202 -39.11 5.50 38.23
N ASP A 203 -40.26 5.15 37.62
CA ASP A 203 -40.72 5.65 36.31
C ASP A 203 -41.48 7.00 36.31
N SER A 204 -41.59 7.64 35.12
CA SER A 204 -42.84 8.13 34.48
C SER A 204 -42.50 8.83 33.15
N ILE A 205 -43.02 8.45 31.96
CA ILE A 205 -44.42 8.45 31.47
C ILE A 205 -44.95 9.90 31.37
N SER A 206 -45.17 10.46 30.17
CA SER A 206 -46.37 10.22 29.36
C SER A 206 -46.23 10.64 27.88
N ARG A 207 -46.98 9.98 26.99
CA ARG A 207 -47.32 10.49 25.64
C ARG A 207 -48.84 10.52 25.47
N THR A 208 -49.35 11.54 24.80
CA THR A 208 -50.64 11.51 24.09
C THR A 208 -50.39 11.99 22.65
N GLY A 209 -51.29 11.70 21.72
CA GLY A 209 -51.14 12.08 20.32
C GLY A 209 -52.44 11.99 19.55
N SER A 210 -52.46 12.62 18.38
CA SER A 210 -53.58 12.57 17.43
C SER A 210 -53.05 12.74 16.00
N HIS A 211 -53.68 12.07 15.04
CA HIS A 211 -53.39 12.20 13.61
C HIS A 211 -54.41 13.11 12.94
N THR A 212 -53.96 13.96 12.02
CA THR A 212 -54.75 14.39 10.85
C THR A 212 -53.86 14.47 9.61
N ARG A 213 -54.42 14.12 8.45
CA ARG A 213 -53.86 14.42 7.12
C ARG A 213 -54.41 15.76 6.64
N SER A 214 -53.60 16.59 6.00
CA SER A 214 -54.05 17.41 4.88
C SER A 214 -52.88 17.85 4.01
N SER A 215 -53.14 18.05 2.73
CA SER A 215 -52.24 18.66 1.75
C SER A 215 -52.69 20.08 1.44
N HIS A 216 -51.75 21.03 1.28
CA HIS A 216 -51.66 21.89 0.09
C HIS A 216 -50.47 22.87 0.19
N ALA A 217 -50.23 23.60 -0.90
CA ALA A 217 -48.98 24.29 -1.20
C ALA A 217 -49.07 25.83 -1.05
N ARG A 218 -47.92 26.47 -1.29
CA ARG A 218 -47.71 27.87 -1.71
C ARG A 218 -47.93 29.01 -0.71
N SER A 219 -46.77 29.51 -0.25
CA SER A 219 -46.24 30.86 -0.55
C SER A 219 -46.80 32.12 0.15
N LEU A 220 -45.83 32.90 0.64
CA LEU A 220 -45.72 34.37 0.52
C LEU A 220 -46.72 35.26 1.29
N SER A 221 -46.16 35.99 2.27
CA SER A 221 -45.98 37.46 2.24
C SER A 221 -46.50 38.28 3.44
N LEU A 222 -45.97 39.49 3.50
CA LEU A 222 -45.86 40.47 4.58
C LEU A 222 -47.20 40.93 5.20
N GLY A 223 -47.15 41.28 6.50
CA GLY A 223 -48.18 42.10 7.17
C GLY A 223 -47.63 42.74 8.46
N TYR A 224 -47.58 44.07 8.54
CA TYR A 224 -46.94 44.82 9.64
C TYR A 224 -47.88 45.95 10.15
N LYS A 225 -47.64 46.47 11.37
CA LYS A 225 -48.36 47.56 12.10
C LYS A 225 -49.49 47.03 13.03
N LYS A 226 -49.43 47.27 14.36
CA LYS A 226 -49.80 48.48 15.14
C LYS A 226 -51.32 48.78 15.08
N SER A 227 -52.02 49.14 16.16
CA SER A 227 -51.65 49.34 17.59
C SER A 227 -52.91 49.53 18.47
N GLY A 228 -52.84 49.19 19.76
CA GLY A 228 -53.86 49.50 20.78
C GLY A 228 -53.32 49.22 22.20
N ALA A 229 -53.78 49.95 23.22
CA ALA A 229 -53.10 49.98 24.52
C ALA A 229 -54.04 49.84 25.73
N SER A 230 -53.60 49.07 26.72
CA SER A 230 -53.99 49.19 28.13
C SER A 230 -52.90 48.61 29.06
N LYS A 231 -52.94 49.03 30.33
CA LYS A 231 -52.02 48.77 31.46
C LYS A 231 -52.89 48.74 32.74
N PRO A 232 -52.40 48.39 33.96
CA PRO A 232 -51.03 48.01 34.39
C PRO A 232 -50.95 46.78 35.37
N VAL A 233 -49.81 46.65 36.05
CA VAL A 233 -49.59 46.08 37.43
C VAL A 233 -49.07 44.63 37.59
N SER A 234 -47.72 44.53 37.63
CA SER A 234 -46.92 43.57 38.43
C SER A 234 -46.97 42.07 38.05
N ARG A 235 -46.01 41.22 38.43
CA ARG A 235 -44.88 41.35 39.38
C ARG A 235 -43.72 40.41 38.99
N VAL A 236 -42.59 40.52 39.70
CA VAL A 236 -41.37 39.69 39.61
C VAL A 236 -40.51 40.00 38.37
N GLY A 237 -39.19 40.05 38.57
CA GLY A 237 -38.23 40.48 37.56
C GLY A 237 -37.98 39.41 36.51
N SER A 238 -38.17 39.76 35.23
CA SER A 238 -37.58 38.98 34.14
C SER A 238 -36.08 39.25 34.11
N THR A 239 -35.26 38.24 34.39
CA THR A 239 -33.87 38.24 33.97
C THR A 239 -33.85 38.17 32.45
N ASN A 240 -33.68 39.32 31.78
CA ASN A 240 -33.26 39.32 30.38
C ASN A 240 -31.96 38.52 30.30
N PHE A 241 -32.02 37.32 29.74
CA PHE A 241 -30.81 36.62 29.33
C PHE A 241 -30.23 37.40 28.17
N ASP A 242 -29.15 38.13 28.46
CA ASP A 242 -28.47 38.95 27.47
C ASP A 242 -27.81 38.03 26.43
N LEU A 243 -28.45 37.91 25.27
CA LEU A 243 -27.97 37.09 24.16
C LEU A 243 -26.73 37.68 23.48
N SER A 244 -26.30 38.91 23.83
CA SER A 244 -25.15 39.57 23.21
C SER A 244 -23.79 39.03 23.67
N GLN A 245 -23.73 38.24 24.76
CA GLN A 245 -22.46 37.80 25.32
C GLN A 245 -22.45 36.31 25.69
N TRP A 246 -21.54 35.57 25.07
CA TRP A 246 -21.22 34.20 25.46
C TRP A 246 -20.42 34.17 26.76
N SER A 247 -20.63 33.12 27.58
CA SER A 247 -19.73 32.79 28.69
C SER A 247 -18.38 32.28 28.17
N ASP A 248 -17.33 32.50 28.95
CA ASP A 248 -15.96 32.10 28.57
C ASP A 248 -15.85 30.59 28.25
N ALA A 249 -16.60 29.75 28.97
CA ALA A 249 -16.68 28.31 28.70
C ALA A 249 -17.30 27.99 27.33
N ARG A 250 -18.28 28.79 26.86
CA ARG A 250 -18.89 28.64 25.53
C ARG A 250 -17.95 29.15 24.44
N GLN A 251 -17.29 30.28 24.65
CA GLN A 251 -16.28 30.82 23.74
C GLN A 251 -15.09 29.85 23.60
N ALA A 252 -14.56 29.31 24.70
CA ALA A 252 -13.48 28.31 24.68
C ALA A 252 -13.90 27.01 23.98
N SER A 253 -15.15 26.56 24.14
CA SER A 253 -15.71 25.40 23.43
C SER A 253 -15.78 25.64 21.91
N PHE A 254 -16.20 26.84 21.50
CA PHE A 254 -16.19 27.25 20.08
C PHE A 254 -14.76 27.37 19.52
N GLU A 255 -13.82 27.99 20.24
CA GLU A 255 -12.42 28.09 19.82
C GLU A 255 -11.77 26.71 19.66
N ARG A 256 -12.08 25.77 20.56
CA ARG A 256 -11.70 24.35 20.45
C ARG A 256 -12.33 23.70 19.21
N ALA A 257 -13.60 23.99 18.91
CA ALA A 257 -14.27 23.49 17.71
C ALA A 257 -13.65 24.05 16.42
N VAL A 258 -13.33 25.35 16.37
CA VAL A 258 -12.64 26.02 15.25
C VAL A 258 -11.24 25.43 15.03
N ALA A 259 -10.48 25.18 16.11
CA ALA A 259 -9.17 24.52 16.02
C ALA A 259 -9.27 23.08 15.47
N ARG A 260 -10.25 22.30 15.96
CA ARG A 260 -10.52 20.93 15.47
C ARG A 260 -10.99 20.93 14.01
N LEU A 261 -11.88 21.83 13.63
CA LEU A 261 -12.36 21.99 12.25
C LEU A 261 -11.20 22.33 11.30
N THR A 262 -10.35 23.29 11.68
CA THR A 262 -9.16 23.68 10.92
C THR A 262 -8.27 22.48 10.59
N ALA A 263 -7.95 21.65 11.59
CA ALA A 263 -7.11 20.47 11.39
C ALA A 263 -7.84 19.36 10.61
N SER A 264 -9.09 19.06 10.98
CA SER A 264 -9.90 18.01 10.36
C SER A 264 -10.13 18.27 8.87
N ALA A 265 -10.66 19.44 8.50
CA ALA A 265 -10.85 19.84 7.11
C ALA A 265 -9.52 20.15 6.39
N GLY A 266 -8.47 20.50 7.14
CA GLY A 266 -7.17 20.88 6.58
C GLY A 266 -7.12 22.31 6.04
N PHE A 267 -8.02 23.20 6.48
CA PHE A 267 -8.09 24.59 6.00
C PHE A 267 -6.77 25.36 6.21
N SER A 268 -6.51 26.34 5.33
CA SER A 268 -5.42 27.31 5.50
C SER A 268 -5.60 28.08 6.80
N LEU A 269 -4.55 28.27 7.60
CA LEU A 269 -4.62 28.93 8.91
C LEU A 269 -5.17 30.37 8.87
N SER A 270 -5.25 31.00 7.69
CA SER A 270 -5.86 32.32 7.48
C SER A 270 -7.39 32.30 7.30
N TRP A 271 -8.04 31.13 7.26
CA TRP A 271 -9.49 31.05 7.02
C TRP A 271 -10.33 31.74 8.09
N VAL A 272 -9.86 31.73 9.35
CA VAL A 272 -10.47 32.46 10.48
C VAL A 272 -10.36 33.98 10.39
N ASP A 273 -9.48 34.49 9.52
CA ASP A 273 -9.31 35.91 9.21
C ASP A 273 -10.08 36.31 7.91
N ASN A 274 -10.85 35.41 7.29
CA ASN A 274 -11.56 35.66 6.02
C ASN A 274 -12.86 36.45 6.23
N ILE A 275 -13.15 37.41 5.34
CA ILE A 275 -14.29 38.32 5.46
C ILE A 275 -15.63 37.57 5.47
N GLU A 276 -15.86 36.61 4.57
CA GLU A 276 -17.14 35.88 4.52
C GLU A 276 -17.34 34.95 5.73
N TRP A 277 -16.26 34.43 6.31
CA TRP A 277 -16.34 33.72 7.59
C TRP A 277 -16.73 34.66 8.74
N LEU A 278 -16.22 35.90 8.74
CA LEU A 278 -16.58 36.90 9.74
C LEU A 278 -18.03 37.37 9.55
N ASN A 279 -18.48 37.61 8.31
CA ASN A 279 -19.87 37.92 7.95
C ASN A 279 -20.83 36.82 8.44
N LEU A 280 -20.50 35.54 8.18
CA LEU A 280 -21.27 34.39 8.63
C LEU A 280 -21.36 34.30 10.17
N LEU A 281 -20.28 34.62 10.89
CA LEU A 281 -20.33 34.70 12.34
C LEU A 281 -21.18 35.88 12.83
N GLU A 282 -21.11 37.05 12.19
CA GLU A 282 -21.91 38.22 12.56
C GLU A 282 -23.41 38.02 12.31
N GLU A 283 -23.80 37.38 11.19
CA GLU A 283 -25.20 37.08 10.87
C GLU A 283 -25.79 35.97 11.76
N PHE A 284 -25.11 34.81 11.85
CA PHE A 284 -25.70 33.62 12.47
C PHE A 284 -25.27 33.38 13.92
N ILE A 285 -24.16 33.97 14.38
CA ILE A 285 -23.59 33.73 15.72
C ILE A 285 -22.94 34.99 16.34
N PRO A 286 -23.59 36.19 16.35
CA PRO A 286 -22.92 37.47 16.63
C PRO A 286 -22.20 37.60 17.99
N ALA A 287 -22.54 36.76 18.97
CA ALA A 287 -21.86 36.72 20.27
C ALA A 287 -20.55 35.89 20.28
N ALA A 288 -20.20 35.24 19.16
CA ALA A 288 -18.99 34.44 19.00
C ALA A 288 -17.82 35.28 18.48
N LYS A 289 -16.66 35.22 19.14
CA LYS A 289 -15.46 35.94 18.69
C LYS A 289 -14.60 35.01 17.83
N SER A 290 -14.33 35.36 16.57
CA SER A 290 -13.42 34.58 15.72
C SER A 290 -11.99 34.63 16.27
N PRO A 291 -11.32 33.49 16.52
CA PRO A 291 -9.94 33.49 16.96
C PRO A 291 -9.01 33.79 15.77
N SER A 292 -8.33 34.94 15.79
CA SER A 292 -7.36 35.30 14.73
C SER A 292 -6.34 34.18 14.46
N ARG A 293 -5.82 34.10 13.24
CA ARG A 293 -4.76 33.14 12.84
C ARG A 293 -3.60 33.06 13.82
N LYS A 294 -3.21 34.18 14.45
CA LYS A 294 -2.14 34.22 15.45
C LYS A 294 -2.52 33.43 16.72
N VAL A 295 -3.74 33.61 17.23
CA VAL A 295 -4.28 32.89 18.40
C VAL A 295 -4.50 31.41 18.06
N LEU A 296 -5.10 31.12 16.90
CA LEU A 296 -5.28 29.76 16.39
C LEU A 296 -3.95 28.98 16.33
N THR A 297 -2.92 29.58 15.74
CA THR A 297 -1.62 28.94 15.48
C THR A 297 -0.73 28.86 16.72
N LYS A 298 -0.72 29.88 17.59
CA LYS A 298 0.20 29.96 18.74
C LYS A 298 -0.41 29.56 20.09
N CYS A 299 -1.73 29.52 20.21
CA CYS A 299 -2.41 29.21 21.47
C CYS A 299 -3.30 27.99 21.32
N LEU A 300 -4.32 28.02 20.45
CA LEU A 300 -5.39 27.02 20.44
C LEU A 300 -4.92 25.63 19.99
N ILE A 301 -4.25 25.53 18.84
CA ILE A 301 -3.74 24.25 18.34
C ILE A 301 -2.65 23.66 19.27
N PRO A 302 -1.64 24.44 19.74
CA PRO A 302 -0.67 23.93 20.70
C PRO A 302 -1.27 23.49 22.05
N ALA A 303 -2.22 24.24 22.61
CA ALA A 303 -2.86 23.87 23.87
C ALA A 303 -3.66 22.56 23.74
N LEU A 304 -4.43 22.42 22.65
CA LEU A 304 -5.17 21.20 22.37
C LEU A 304 -4.25 19.99 22.16
N ILE A 305 -3.12 20.15 21.46
CA ILE A 305 -2.11 19.09 21.36
C ILE A 305 -1.49 18.75 22.72
N SER A 306 -1.20 19.74 23.57
CA SER A 306 -0.66 19.51 24.90
C SER A 306 -1.62 18.70 25.79
N GLU A 307 -2.92 18.97 25.70
CA GLU A 307 -3.96 18.21 26.39
C GLU A 307 -4.06 16.77 25.88
N LEU A 308 -4.12 16.58 24.56
CA LEU A 308 -4.20 15.25 23.94
C LEU A 308 -2.92 14.41 24.17
N ARG A 309 -1.74 15.05 24.26
CA ARG A 309 -0.49 14.39 24.65
C ARG A 309 -0.47 14.03 26.14
N ALA A 310 -1.05 14.84 27.03
CA ALA A 310 -1.20 14.48 28.43
C ALA A 310 -2.16 13.29 28.61
N GLU A 311 -3.30 13.28 27.89
CA GLU A 311 -4.21 12.13 27.86
C GLU A 311 -3.52 10.88 27.29
N ALA A 312 -2.74 11.02 26.21
CA ALA A 312 -1.96 9.92 25.64
C ALA A 312 -0.96 9.34 26.65
N LYS A 313 -0.16 10.19 27.32
CA LYS A 313 0.79 9.77 28.37
C LYS A 313 0.11 9.01 29.49
N ALA A 314 -0.99 9.54 30.04
CA ALA A 314 -1.78 8.86 31.06
C ALA A 314 -2.36 7.51 30.57
N ASN A 315 -2.72 7.39 29.28
CA ASN A 315 -3.20 6.15 28.68
C ASN A 315 -2.10 5.09 28.45
N VAL A 316 -0.82 5.47 28.28
CA VAL A 316 0.29 4.54 27.98
C VAL A 316 1.17 4.19 29.18
N LYS A 317 1.11 4.97 30.27
CA LYS A 317 1.86 4.73 31.51
C LYS A 317 1.79 3.28 31.97
N GLY A 318 2.95 2.69 32.26
CA GLY A 318 3.12 1.32 32.74
C GLY A 318 2.93 0.22 31.68
N LYS A 319 2.84 0.56 30.39
CA LYS A 319 2.56 -0.40 29.30
C LYS A 319 3.75 -0.59 28.37
N ASN A 320 3.77 -1.74 27.69
CA ASN A 320 4.70 -2.07 26.63
C ASN A 320 4.50 -1.15 25.41
N ALA A 321 5.58 -0.58 24.88
CA ALA A 321 5.60 0.28 23.71
C ALA A 321 6.54 -0.24 22.61
N THR A 322 6.04 -0.25 21.37
CA THR A 322 6.87 -0.40 20.17
C THR A 322 7.17 0.97 19.59
N VAL A 323 8.44 1.34 19.49
CA VAL A 323 8.89 2.55 18.77
C VAL A 323 8.86 2.28 17.27
N GLN A 324 8.28 3.21 16.52
CA GLN A 324 8.26 3.22 15.05
C GLN A 324 9.02 4.48 14.60
N ALA A 325 10.06 4.33 13.78
CA ALA A 325 10.79 5.46 13.21
C ALA A 325 10.96 5.35 11.69
N ASP A 326 10.80 6.48 11.00
CA ASP A 326 10.80 6.55 9.53
C ASP A 326 11.18 7.97 9.06
N GLY A 327 11.64 8.10 7.81
CA GLY A 327 12.22 9.33 7.27
C GLY A 327 11.53 9.84 6.00
N TRP A 328 11.13 11.11 6.01
CA TRP A 328 10.43 11.77 4.90
C TRP A 328 11.18 13.00 4.39
N THR A 329 10.96 13.38 3.13
CA THR A 329 11.47 14.64 2.55
C THR A 329 10.32 15.34 1.82
N GLY A 330 10.01 16.58 2.21
CA GLY A 330 8.83 17.29 1.71
C GLY A 330 9.03 18.07 0.40
N GLU A 331 7.93 18.59 -0.17
CA GLU A 331 7.98 19.58 -1.27
C GLU A 331 8.74 20.86 -0.88
N ASN A 332 8.80 21.17 0.42
CA ASN A 332 9.59 22.27 0.99
C ASN A 332 11.09 21.92 1.16
N HIS A 333 11.51 20.72 0.76
CA HIS A 333 12.85 20.15 0.92
C HIS A 333 13.35 19.96 2.36
N HIS A 334 12.46 20.03 3.37
CA HIS A 334 12.82 19.61 4.73
C HIS A 334 12.91 18.09 4.80
N HIS A 335 13.96 17.57 5.45
CA HIS A 335 14.09 16.15 5.80
C HIS A 335 13.65 15.95 7.25
N LEU A 336 12.56 15.22 7.46
CA LEU A 336 11.95 15.01 8.77
C LEU A 336 12.00 13.53 9.14
N ILE A 337 12.36 13.23 10.39
CA ILE A 337 12.32 11.87 10.94
C ILE A 337 11.19 11.82 11.97
N ALA A 338 10.17 11.00 11.70
CA ALA A 338 9.07 10.80 12.63
C ALA A 338 9.39 9.68 13.59
N PHE A 339 9.08 9.88 14.88
CA PHE A 339 9.12 8.88 15.92
C PHE A 339 7.74 8.78 16.56
N MET A 340 7.17 7.57 16.54
CA MET A 340 5.86 7.26 17.08
C MET A 340 5.95 6.02 17.98
N ILE A 341 4.96 5.83 18.86
CA ILE A 341 4.81 4.58 19.62
C ILE A 341 3.46 3.93 19.33
N THR A 342 3.48 2.60 19.22
CA THR A 342 2.27 1.77 19.31
C THR A 342 2.18 1.12 20.68
N VAL A 343 1.06 1.33 21.38
CA VAL A 343 0.79 0.83 22.74
C VAL A 343 -0.66 0.34 22.78
N GLY A 344 -0.86 -0.94 23.09
CA GLY A 344 -2.22 -1.53 23.23
C GLY A 344 -3.12 -1.31 22.01
N GLY A 345 -2.56 -1.45 20.79
CA GLY A 345 -3.26 -1.22 19.53
C GLY A 345 -3.55 0.25 19.19
N LYS A 346 -3.10 1.22 19.99
CA LYS A 346 -3.21 2.67 19.72
C LYS A 346 -1.88 3.25 19.28
N LEU A 347 -1.93 4.24 18.39
CA LEU A 347 -0.79 4.98 17.87
C LEU A 347 -0.68 6.36 18.54
N HIS A 348 0.55 6.77 18.91
CA HIS A 348 0.85 8.09 19.45
C HIS A 348 2.10 8.69 18.82
N THR A 349 2.03 9.96 18.38
CA THR A 349 3.19 10.74 17.92
C THR A 349 4.03 11.14 19.13
N VAL A 350 5.34 10.83 19.12
CA VAL A 350 6.27 11.28 20.15
C VAL A 350 6.98 12.56 19.68
N LYS A 351 7.88 12.40 18.71
CA LYS A 351 8.80 13.44 18.23
C LYS A 351 8.78 13.47 16.69
N VAL A 352 8.90 14.65 16.11
CA VAL A 352 9.24 14.83 14.69
C VAL A 352 10.50 15.67 14.66
N HIS A 353 11.62 15.01 14.35
CA HIS A 353 12.95 15.61 14.34
C HIS A 353 13.22 16.22 12.97
N ASP A 354 13.67 17.48 12.93
CA ASP A 354 14.09 18.12 11.68
C ASP A 354 15.57 17.85 11.44
N ALA A 355 15.84 16.93 10.52
CA ALA A 355 17.18 16.49 10.13
C ALA A 355 17.70 17.26 8.89
N SER A 356 17.04 18.33 8.44
CA SER A 356 17.38 19.05 7.20
C SER A 356 18.80 19.65 7.19
N THR A 357 19.36 19.94 8.37
CA THR A 357 20.73 20.44 8.55
C THR A 357 21.72 19.34 8.95
N GLU A 358 21.28 18.10 9.12
CA GLU A 358 22.08 16.98 9.59
C GLU A 358 22.53 16.09 8.42
N ARG A 359 23.64 15.36 8.58
CA ARG A 359 24.05 14.35 7.59
C ARG A 359 23.27 13.06 7.83
N LYS A 360 22.62 12.53 6.78
CA LYS A 360 21.96 11.21 6.81
C LYS A 360 22.99 10.11 7.06
N THR A 361 23.19 9.77 8.33
CA THR A 361 24.23 8.87 8.84
C THR A 361 23.66 7.98 9.93
N THR A 362 24.15 6.75 10.00
CA THR A 362 23.74 5.77 11.00
C THR A 362 23.97 6.26 12.43
N GLU A 363 25.09 6.92 12.64
CA GLU A 363 25.56 7.36 13.95
C GLU A 363 24.68 8.50 14.50
N ASN A 364 24.18 9.38 13.61
CA ASN A 364 23.24 10.42 13.96
C ASN A 364 21.82 9.88 14.21
N LEU A 365 21.35 8.95 13.38
CA LEU A 365 20.04 8.31 13.57
C LEU A 365 20.01 7.48 14.86
N LEU A 366 21.11 6.78 15.19
CA LEU A 366 21.26 6.02 16.43
C LEU A 366 21.16 6.95 17.66
N ARG A 367 21.85 8.10 17.65
CA ARG A 367 21.73 9.14 18.70
C ARG A 367 20.27 9.58 18.89
N VAL A 368 19.59 10.00 17.82
CA VAL A 368 18.22 10.53 17.93
C VAL A 368 17.22 9.45 18.36
N LEU A 369 17.44 8.19 17.97
CA LEU A 369 16.66 7.05 18.45
C LEU A 369 16.86 6.82 19.97
N GLU A 370 18.09 6.88 20.46
CA GLU A 370 18.40 6.73 21.89
C GLU A 370 17.77 7.87 22.72
N GLU A 371 17.91 9.13 22.28
CA GLU A 371 17.24 10.29 22.90
C GLU A 371 15.70 10.12 22.98
N VAL A 372 15.08 9.52 21.96
CA VAL A 372 13.63 9.28 21.91
C VAL A 372 13.20 8.16 22.84
N VAL A 373 13.98 7.08 22.95
CA VAL A 373 13.70 5.99 23.90
C VAL A 373 13.78 6.52 25.33
N GLU A 374 14.80 7.33 25.65
CA GLU A 374 14.91 8.02 26.94
C GLU A 374 13.74 8.98 27.20
N GLU A 375 13.25 9.70 26.18
CA GLU A 375 12.04 10.55 26.28
C GLU A 375 10.78 9.72 26.61
N ILE A 376 10.64 8.54 26.00
CA ILE A 376 9.48 7.66 26.23
C ILE A 376 9.51 7.05 27.63
N GLU A 377 10.64 6.45 28.05
CA GLU A 377 10.72 5.79 29.35
C GLU A 377 10.62 6.79 30.51
N ARG A 378 11.20 7.99 30.37
CA ARG A 378 11.18 9.05 31.39
C ARG A 378 9.89 9.87 31.39
N ASP A 379 9.46 10.38 30.23
CA ASP A 379 8.41 11.40 30.15
C ASP A 379 7.04 10.84 29.75
N TRP A 380 6.96 9.59 29.25
CA TRP A 380 5.69 8.89 28.97
C TRP A 380 5.44 7.70 29.92
N GLU A 381 6.45 7.32 30.72
CA GLU A 381 6.41 6.19 31.67
C GLU A 381 5.98 4.86 31.02
N ALA A 382 6.27 4.69 29.73
CA ALA A 382 5.99 3.48 28.97
C ALA A 382 7.29 2.71 28.74
N THR A 383 7.26 1.38 28.92
CA THR A 383 8.45 0.53 28.73
C THR A 383 8.67 0.29 27.25
N VAL A 384 9.81 0.69 26.70
CA VAL A 384 10.15 0.37 25.31
C VAL A 384 10.54 -1.12 25.24
N ILE A 385 9.88 -1.85 24.35
CA ILE A 385 10.10 -3.30 24.19
C ILE A 385 10.60 -3.69 22.79
N ALA A 386 10.32 -2.83 21.81
CA ALA A 386 10.71 -3.05 20.43
C ALA A 386 10.97 -1.74 19.69
N VAL A 387 11.83 -1.79 18.67
CA VAL A 387 12.11 -0.68 17.74
C VAL A 387 11.95 -1.20 16.31
N VAL A 388 11.11 -0.53 15.53
CA VAL A 388 10.90 -0.83 14.11
C VAL A 388 11.29 0.37 13.27
N THR A 389 12.13 0.14 12.26
CA THR A 389 12.54 1.17 11.30
C THR A 389 12.43 0.67 9.87
N ASP A 390 12.47 1.60 8.90
CA ASP A 390 12.52 1.26 7.49
C ASP A 390 13.82 0.49 7.12
N ALA A 391 13.89 -0.06 5.90
CA ALA A 391 15.02 -0.88 5.48
C ALA A 391 16.15 -0.11 4.78
N SER A 392 16.13 1.23 4.73
CA SER A 392 17.23 2.03 4.18
C SER A 392 18.57 1.75 4.87
N GLY A 393 19.68 2.01 4.17
CA GLY A 393 21.01 1.56 4.58
C GLY A 393 21.42 2.08 5.97
N GLU A 394 21.20 3.38 6.21
CA GLU A 394 21.48 4.00 7.50
C GLU A 394 20.54 3.52 8.61
N SER A 395 19.24 3.37 8.35
CA SER A 395 18.23 2.88 9.31
C SER A 395 18.47 1.45 9.73
N ARG A 396 18.81 0.57 8.77
CA ARG A 396 19.18 -0.83 9.01
C ARG A 396 20.44 -0.94 9.87
N LYS A 397 21.52 -0.24 9.51
CA LYS A 397 22.77 -0.28 10.27
C LYS A 397 22.57 0.34 11.68
N ALA A 398 21.79 1.42 11.81
CA ALA A 398 21.44 2.00 13.12
C ALA A 398 20.65 1.01 13.98
N ARG A 399 19.59 0.40 13.42
CA ARG A 399 18.77 -0.62 14.09
C ARG A 399 19.58 -1.83 14.53
N ARG A 400 20.49 -2.35 13.68
CA ARG A 400 21.38 -3.47 14.01
C ARG A 400 22.39 -3.11 15.11
N LEU A 401 22.95 -1.90 15.11
CA LEU A 401 23.81 -1.43 16.19
C LEU A 401 23.03 -1.24 17.51
N TYR A 402 21.82 -0.69 17.45
CA TYR A 402 20.93 -0.54 18.60
C TYR A 402 20.59 -1.92 19.22
N GLY A 403 20.19 -2.91 18.41
CA GLY A 403 19.91 -4.27 18.88
C GLY A 403 21.13 -4.96 19.52
N LYS A 404 22.35 -4.69 19.03
CA LYS A 404 23.59 -5.17 19.66
C LYS A 404 23.92 -4.45 20.98
N LYS A 405 23.56 -3.17 21.11
CA LYS A 405 23.76 -2.36 22.33
C LYS A 405 22.70 -2.68 23.42
N TYR A 406 21.49 -3.07 23.01
CA TYR A 406 20.35 -3.34 23.89
C TYR A 406 19.66 -4.68 23.56
N PRO A 407 20.31 -5.85 23.80
CA PRO A 407 19.81 -7.15 23.30
C PRO A 407 18.44 -7.61 23.81
N TRP A 408 17.96 -7.02 24.91
CA TRP A 408 16.63 -7.25 25.47
C TRP A 408 15.50 -6.56 24.71
N ILE A 409 15.83 -5.58 23.86
CA ILE A 409 14.89 -4.91 22.96
C ILE A 409 14.82 -5.69 21.64
N ILE A 410 13.61 -5.94 21.16
CA ILE A 410 13.40 -6.58 19.85
C ILE A 410 13.54 -5.52 18.76
N VAL A 411 14.39 -5.75 17.75
CA VAL A 411 14.56 -4.78 16.65
C VAL A 411 14.16 -5.39 15.31
N LEU A 412 13.21 -4.74 14.62
CA LEU A 412 12.57 -5.29 13.42
C LEU A 412 12.70 -4.36 12.20
N ASP A 413 12.80 -4.97 11.02
CA ASP A 413 12.42 -4.30 9.77
C ASP A 413 10.94 -3.93 9.77
N CYS A 414 10.59 -2.83 9.12
CA CYS A 414 9.21 -2.54 8.76
C CYS A 414 8.70 -3.56 7.73
N TYR A 415 7.80 -4.47 8.11
CA TYR A 415 7.35 -5.53 7.20
C TYR A 415 6.44 -5.03 6.07
N ALA A 416 5.80 -3.85 6.21
CA ALA A 416 5.21 -3.14 5.09
C ALA A 416 6.23 -2.80 3.99
N HIS A 417 7.42 -2.34 4.39
CA HIS A 417 8.53 -2.13 3.46
C HIS A 417 9.05 -3.47 2.92
N GLN A 418 9.14 -4.53 3.74
CA GLN A 418 9.60 -5.85 3.27
C GLN A 418 8.69 -6.46 2.19
N ILE A 419 7.36 -6.39 2.33
CA ILE A 419 6.41 -6.82 1.27
C ILE A 419 6.59 -5.98 -0.01
N ASN A 420 6.76 -4.65 0.11
CA ASN A 420 7.05 -3.80 -1.05
C ASN A 420 8.39 -4.19 -1.73
N LEU A 421 9.40 -4.59 -0.97
CA LEU A 421 10.63 -5.14 -1.54
C LEU A 421 10.38 -6.49 -2.26
N ILE A 422 9.44 -7.34 -1.83
CA ILE A 422 9.11 -8.60 -2.54
C ILE A 422 8.51 -8.29 -3.92
N VAL A 423 7.59 -7.31 -3.97
CA VAL A 423 7.02 -6.78 -5.21
C VAL A 423 8.13 -6.21 -6.12
N GLY A 424 9.16 -5.59 -5.55
CA GLY A 424 10.37 -5.17 -6.28
C GLY A 424 11.18 -6.31 -6.89
N ASP A 425 11.41 -7.41 -6.15
CA ASP A 425 12.08 -8.62 -6.68
C ASP A 425 11.24 -9.26 -7.81
N TYR A 426 9.91 -9.34 -7.65
CA TYR A 426 9.00 -9.80 -8.72
C TYR A 426 9.11 -8.94 -10.00
N PHE A 427 9.08 -7.61 -9.88
CA PHE A 427 9.21 -6.71 -11.03
C PHE A 427 10.60 -6.75 -11.69
N LYS A 428 11.68 -7.03 -10.94
CA LYS A 428 13.01 -7.26 -11.55
C LYS A 428 13.01 -8.47 -12.48
N SER A 429 12.22 -9.51 -12.17
CA SER A 429 12.20 -10.79 -12.89
C SER A 429 11.13 -10.88 -13.98
N ASN A 430 10.07 -10.06 -13.94
CA ASN A 430 8.91 -10.15 -14.83
C ASN A 430 8.74 -8.90 -15.71
N LYS A 431 9.85 -8.44 -16.30
CA LYS A 431 9.92 -7.15 -17.02
C LYS A 431 9.03 -7.09 -18.26
N ASP A 432 8.84 -8.21 -18.95
CA ASP A 432 8.10 -8.24 -20.21
C ASP A 432 6.59 -8.09 -19.96
N VAL A 433 6.10 -8.61 -18.83
CA VAL A 433 4.70 -8.43 -18.38
C VAL A 433 4.41 -6.95 -18.03
N LEU A 434 5.42 -6.18 -17.59
CA LEU A 434 5.26 -4.74 -17.34
C LEU A 434 4.90 -3.95 -18.62
N ALA A 435 5.31 -4.39 -19.81
CA ALA A 435 4.97 -3.70 -21.06
C ALA A 435 3.46 -3.59 -21.29
N TYR A 436 2.68 -4.58 -20.80
CA TYR A 436 1.22 -4.56 -20.88
C TYR A 436 0.58 -3.61 -19.86
N THR A 437 1.25 -3.29 -18.76
CA THR A 437 0.71 -2.35 -17.74
C THR A 437 0.66 -0.91 -18.22
N ASP A 438 1.59 -0.52 -19.11
CA ASP A 438 1.57 0.76 -19.82
C ASP A 438 0.30 0.85 -20.69
N LEU A 439 0.01 -0.21 -21.47
CA LEU A 439 -1.18 -0.33 -22.32
C LEU A 439 -2.49 -0.33 -21.51
N ALA A 440 -2.53 -1.04 -20.37
CA ALA A 440 -3.69 -1.05 -19.49
C ALA A 440 -3.95 0.32 -18.86
N THR A 441 -2.90 1.04 -18.49
CA THR A 441 -2.98 2.40 -17.94
C THR A 441 -3.46 3.40 -19.01
N GLU A 442 -3.00 3.28 -20.25
CA GLU A 442 -3.52 4.10 -21.36
C GLU A 442 -4.99 3.78 -21.69
N LEU A 443 -5.36 2.49 -21.72
CA LEU A 443 -6.73 2.04 -21.98
C LEU A 443 -7.70 2.59 -20.93
N ILE A 444 -7.36 2.49 -19.63
CA ILE A 444 -8.16 3.08 -18.54
C ILE A 444 -8.30 4.60 -18.71
N ALA A 445 -7.24 5.31 -19.08
CA ALA A 445 -7.28 6.75 -19.32
C ALA A 445 -8.18 7.11 -20.53
N TRP A 446 -8.09 6.36 -21.64
CA TRP A 446 -8.96 6.56 -22.80
C TRP A 446 -10.43 6.27 -22.47
N LEU A 447 -10.71 5.17 -21.76
CA LEU A 447 -12.07 4.80 -21.34
C LEU A 447 -12.71 5.91 -20.49
N ARG A 448 -12.00 6.46 -19.50
CA ARG A 448 -12.50 7.60 -18.70
C ARG A 448 -12.65 8.90 -19.52
N SER A 449 -11.92 9.07 -20.63
CA SER A 449 -12.02 10.26 -21.51
C SER A 449 -13.20 10.26 -22.50
N LYS A 450 -14.13 9.28 -22.41
CA LYS A 450 -15.19 9.06 -23.41
C LYS A 450 -16.55 8.89 -22.75
N THR A 451 -17.17 10.01 -22.35
CA THR A 451 -18.47 10.07 -21.67
C THR A 451 -19.57 9.23 -22.33
N LEU A 452 -19.66 9.23 -23.66
CA LEU A 452 -20.63 8.40 -24.40
C LEU A 452 -20.36 6.89 -24.26
N LEU A 453 -19.09 6.48 -24.31
CA LEU A 453 -18.68 5.09 -24.11
C LEU A 453 -18.90 4.65 -22.66
N LEU A 454 -18.63 5.52 -21.67
CA LEU A 454 -19.01 5.29 -20.28
C LEU A 454 -20.53 5.10 -20.11
N GLY A 455 -21.34 5.87 -20.85
CA GLY A 455 -22.79 5.70 -20.91
C GLY A 455 -23.21 4.33 -21.46
N LEU A 456 -22.65 3.91 -22.60
CA LEU A 456 -22.91 2.60 -23.20
C LEU A 456 -22.46 1.44 -22.30
N ILE A 457 -21.31 1.56 -21.62
CA ILE A 457 -20.82 0.61 -20.63
C ILE A 457 -21.82 0.50 -19.47
N ARG A 458 -22.22 1.62 -18.86
CA ARG A 458 -23.22 1.64 -17.78
C ARG A 458 -24.54 0.98 -18.20
N GLN A 459 -25.03 1.27 -19.41
CA GLN A 459 -26.25 0.65 -19.95
C GLN A 459 -26.10 -0.87 -20.10
N SER A 460 -24.98 -1.36 -20.67
CA SER A 460 -24.72 -2.79 -20.79
C SER A 460 -24.61 -3.47 -19.42
N GLN A 461 -23.95 -2.85 -18.43
CA GLN A 461 -23.83 -3.42 -17.09
C GLN A 461 -25.17 -3.50 -16.35
N ILE A 462 -26.04 -2.49 -16.49
CA ILE A 462 -27.40 -2.55 -15.94
C ILE A 462 -28.19 -3.70 -16.58
N ALA A 463 -28.11 -3.85 -17.90
CA ALA A 463 -28.82 -4.90 -18.63
C ALA A 463 -28.34 -6.32 -18.30
N THR A 464 -27.04 -6.54 -18.08
CA THR A 464 -26.45 -7.87 -17.84
C THR A 464 -26.31 -8.22 -16.35
N HIS A 465 -26.13 -7.23 -15.46
CA HIS A 465 -25.75 -7.45 -14.06
C HIS A 465 -26.57 -6.67 -13.02
N GLY A 466 -27.51 -5.79 -13.43
CA GLY A 466 -28.34 -5.00 -12.52
C GLY A 466 -27.61 -3.94 -11.69
N ARG A 467 -26.29 -3.82 -11.83
CA ARG A 467 -25.43 -2.81 -11.18
C ARG A 467 -24.37 -2.30 -12.16
N THR A 468 -23.85 -1.10 -11.94
CA THR A 468 -22.69 -0.57 -12.68
C THR A 468 -21.42 -0.70 -11.84
N LEU A 469 -20.25 -0.73 -12.49
CA LEU A 469 -18.95 -0.68 -11.82
C LEU A 469 -18.14 0.48 -12.40
N ALA A 470 -17.59 1.34 -11.55
CA ALA A 470 -16.76 2.46 -11.98
C ALA A 470 -15.43 1.98 -12.58
N ILE A 471 -14.94 2.66 -13.62
CA ILE A 471 -13.63 2.41 -14.21
C ILE A 471 -12.56 3.10 -13.35
N ILE A 472 -12.03 2.37 -12.37
CA ILE A 472 -11.05 2.90 -11.41
C ILE A 472 -9.79 3.40 -12.12
N ARG A 473 -9.35 4.62 -11.78
CA ARG A 473 -8.04 5.17 -12.18
C ARG A 473 -7.07 5.08 -11.00
N ALA A 474 -5.85 4.61 -11.26
CA ALA A 474 -4.78 4.69 -10.27
C ALA A 474 -4.32 6.15 -10.08
N VAL A 475 -4.86 6.83 -9.06
CA VAL A 475 -4.48 8.22 -8.70
C VAL A 475 -3.33 8.25 -7.67
N LEU A 476 -3.20 7.19 -6.85
CA LEU A 476 -2.13 7.07 -5.85
C LEU A 476 -0.89 6.40 -6.44
N THR A 477 0.30 6.88 -6.07
CA THR A 477 1.61 6.32 -6.48
C THR A 477 1.97 5.01 -5.74
N ARG A 478 0.97 4.20 -5.41
CA ARG A 478 1.09 2.89 -4.73
C ARG A 478 0.69 1.80 -5.72
N TRP A 479 1.52 0.77 -5.85
CA TRP A 479 1.29 -0.32 -6.81
C TRP A 479 -0.05 -1.05 -6.58
N THR A 480 -0.55 -1.09 -5.35
CA THR A 480 -1.86 -1.66 -4.99
C THR A 480 -3.03 -0.95 -5.69
N ALA A 481 -2.97 0.37 -5.87
CA ALA A 481 -4.01 1.12 -6.59
C ALA A 481 -4.05 0.78 -8.09
N HIS A 482 -2.90 0.47 -8.69
CA HIS A 482 -2.84 -0.05 -10.06
C HIS A 482 -3.32 -1.50 -10.15
N TYR A 483 -2.98 -2.36 -9.18
CA TYR A 483 -3.56 -3.70 -9.07
C TYR A 483 -5.10 -3.66 -9.03
N LEU A 484 -5.70 -2.79 -8.20
CA LEU A 484 -7.16 -2.64 -8.16
C LEU A 484 -7.74 -2.13 -9.48
N ALA A 485 -7.08 -1.16 -10.13
CA ALA A 485 -7.49 -0.66 -11.44
C ALA A 485 -7.41 -1.73 -12.54
N PHE A 486 -6.39 -2.58 -12.53
CA PHE A 486 -6.24 -3.70 -13.47
C PHE A 486 -7.22 -4.84 -13.19
N ASN A 487 -7.51 -5.15 -11.92
CA ASN A 487 -8.55 -6.11 -11.54
C ASN A 487 -9.94 -5.64 -12.00
N ARG A 488 -10.27 -4.35 -11.78
CA ARG A 488 -11.50 -3.73 -12.29
C ARG A 488 -11.57 -3.72 -13.82
N LEU A 489 -10.43 -3.54 -14.50
CA LEU A 489 -10.38 -3.63 -15.97
C LEU A 489 -10.67 -5.06 -16.47
N LEU A 490 -10.22 -6.09 -15.75
CA LEU A 490 -10.56 -7.49 -16.03
C LEU A 490 -12.05 -7.79 -15.79
N GLU A 491 -12.62 -7.33 -14.67
CA GLU A 491 -14.07 -7.43 -14.40
C GLU A 491 -14.94 -6.79 -15.50
N LEU A 492 -14.42 -5.77 -16.17
CA LEU A 492 -15.11 -5.05 -17.24
C LEU A 492 -14.87 -5.65 -18.64
N ARG A 493 -13.95 -6.60 -18.81
CA ARG A 493 -13.53 -7.16 -20.12
C ARG A 493 -14.70 -7.51 -21.03
N ASP A 494 -15.62 -8.34 -20.55
CA ASP A 494 -16.70 -8.88 -21.37
C ASP A 494 -17.79 -7.84 -21.64
N THR A 495 -17.97 -6.87 -20.73
CA THR A 495 -18.78 -5.67 -20.98
C THR A 495 -18.17 -4.80 -22.09
N LEU A 496 -16.85 -4.56 -22.04
CA LEU A 496 -16.13 -3.76 -23.04
C LEU A 496 -16.19 -4.41 -24.44
N LEU A 497 -16.01 -5.73 -24.50
CA LEU A 497 -16.16 -6.52 -25.73
C LEU A 497 -17.61 -6.44 -26.26
N SER A 498 -18.61 -6.64 -25.39
CA SER A 498 -20.03 -6.53 -25.76
C SER A 498 -20.36 -5.16 -26.37
N VAL A 499 -19.96 -4.06 -25.72
CA VAL A 499 -20.20 -2.70 -26.22
C VAL A 499 -19.49 -2.42 -27.55
N ILE A 500 -18.26 -2.93 -27.74
CA ILE A 500 -17.52 -2.77 -29.00
C ILE A 500 -18.17 -3.56 -30.13
N TYR A 501 -18.51 -4.83 -29.93
CA TYR A 501 -19.16 -5.65 -30.98
C TYR A 501 -20.57 -5.13 -31.30
N ALA A 502 -21.32 -4.65 -30.30
CA ALA A 502 -22.61 -4.00 -30.51
C ALA A 502 -22.50 -2.68 -31.28
N ASP A 503 -21.37 -1.94 -31.18
CA ASP A 503 -21.13 -0.75 -32.00
C ASP A 503 -20.68 -1.10 -33.42
N GLU A 504 -19.79 -2.08 -33.57
CA GLU A 504 -19.32 -2.52 -34.90
C GLU A 504 -20.44 -3.09 -35.76
N ALA A 505 -21.43 -3.74 -35.15
CA ALA A 505 -22.65 -4.22 -35.79
C ALA A 505 -23.63 -3.11 -36.22
N ARG A 506 -23.46 -1.86 -35.75
CA ARG A 506 -24.23 -0.72 -36.25
C ARG A 506 -23.75 -0.32 -37.65
N PRO A 507 -24.64 0.15 -38.54
CA PRO A 507 -24.25 0.81 -39.78
C PRO A 507 -23.26 1.95 -39.48
N GLU A 508 -22.28 2.19 -40.34
CA GLU A 508 -21.15 3.06 -40.00
C GLU A 508 -21.54 4.50 -39.63
N ALA A 509 -22.62 5.03 -40.23
CA ALA A 509 -23.20 6.34 -39.89
C ALA A 509 -23.78 6.43 -38.46
N HIS A 510 -24.02 5.29 -37.80
CA HIS A 510 -24.60 5.18 -36.46
C HIS A 510 -23.59 4.64 -35.42
N ARG A 511 -22.29 4.56 -35.74
CA ARG A 511 -21.25 4.11 -34.81
C ARG A 511 -20.93 5.18 -33.77
N MET A 512 -20.87 4.76 -32.51
CA MET A 512 -20.85 5.62 -31.33
C MET A 512 -19.48 5.64 -30.62
N VAL A 513 -18.58 4.69 -30.91
CA VAL A 513 -17.27 4.59 -30.22
C VAL A 513 -16.13 5.28 -30.99
N ILE A 514 -16.17 5.30 -32.33
CA ILE A 514 -15.12 5.88 -33.19
C ILE A 514 -15.54 7.27 -33.71
N ILE A 515 -15.93 8.15 -32.78
CA ILE A 515 -16.31 9.54 -33.05
C ILE A 515 -15.07 10.46 -32.99
N GLY A 516 -15.13 11.62 -33.65
CA GLY A 516 -14.19 12.73 -33.47
C GLY A 516 -13.28 13.00 -34.67
N ASP A 517 -12.19 13.71 -34.40
CA ASP A 517 -11.16 14.11 -35.36
C ASP A 517 -10.28 12.91 -35.80
N ARG A 518 -9.34 13.15 -36.73
CA ARG A 518 -8.43 12.10 -37.22
C ARG A 518 -7.56 11.51 -36.10
N LYS A 519 -7.04 12.32 -35.17
CA LYS A 519 -6.24 11.86 -34.02
C LYS A 519 -7.06 10.98 -33.08
N THR A 520 -8.25 11.44 -32.69
CA THR A 520 -9.16 10.68 -31.80
C THR A 520 -9.57 9.36 -32.44
N LYS A 521 -9.92 9.35 -33.74
CA LYS A 521 -10.29 8.12 -34.45
C LYS A 521 -9.14 7.12 -34.57
N ILE A 522 -7.89 7.57 -34.72
CA ILE A 522 -6.70 6.70 -34.67
C ILE A 522 -6.53 6.11 -33.27
N LYS A 523 -6.61 6.94 -32.21
CA LYS A 523 -6.46 6.44 -30.83
C LYS A 523 -7.57 5.47 -30.43
N SER A 524 -8.83 5.75 -30.74
CA SER A 524 -9.95 4.84 -30.46
C SER A 524 -9.77 3.48 -31.16
N ARG A 525 -9.27 3.45 -32.41
CA ARG A 525 -8.96 2.19 -33.11
C ARG A 525 -7.84 1.40 -32.41
N ALA A 526 -6.77 2.07 -31.96
CA ALA A 526 -5.69 1.42 -31.22
C ALA A 526 -6.20 0.85 -29.88
N MET A 527 -7.03 1.58 -29.15
CA MET A 527 -7.60 1.11 -27.87
C MET A 527 -8.60 -0.04 -28.06
N ILE A 528 -9.41 -0.03 -29.12
CA ILE A 528 -10.26 -1.16 -29.52
C ILE A 528 -9.41 -2.39 -29.87
N ALA A 529 -8.27 -2.22 -30.55
CA ALA A 529 -7.35 -3.31 -30.84
C ALA A 529 -6.74 -3.92 -29.55
N ILE A 530 -6.43 -3.11 -28.54
CA ILE A 530 -6.01 -3.60 -27.21
C ILE A 530 -7.14 -4.39 -26.54
N VAL A 531 -8.38 -3.88 -26.53
CA VAL A 531 -9.55 -4.59 -25.96
C VAL A 531 -9.85 -5.90 -26.70
N LYS A 532 -9.52 -5.99 -27.99
CA LYS A 532 -9.67 -7.23 -28.76
C LYS A 532 -8.49 -8.21 -28.64
N ASN A 533 -7.34 -7.79 -28.13
CA ASN A 533 -6.13 -8.60 -28.07
C ASN A 533 -6.18 -9.64 -26.92
N PRO A 534 -6.21 -10.96 -27.20
CA PRO A 534 -6.25 -11.98 -26.15
C PRO A 534 -4.99 -11.99 -25.27
N LEU A 535 -3.81 -11.70 -25.85
CA LEU A 535 -2.53 -11.69 -25.15
C LEU A 535 -2.46 -10.55 -24.11
N PHE A 536 -3.06 -9.39 -24.42
CA PHE A 536 -3.18 -8.28 -23.47
C PHE A 536 -3.98 -8.72 -22.23
N TRP A 537 -5.16 -9.32 -22.44
CA TRP A 537 -5.99 -9.81 -21.34
C TRP A 537 -5.32 -10.91 -20.53
N HIS A 538 -4.66 -11.86 -21.20
CA HIS A 538 -3.90 -12.91 -20.53
C HIS A 538 -2.75 -12.33 -19.67
N ALA A 539 -1.94 -11.42 -20.21
CA ALA A 539 -0.84 -10.79 -19.48
C ALA A 539 -1.32 -9.98 -18.27
N ILE A 540 -2.43 -9.23 -18.39
CA ILE A 540 -3.02 -8.48 -17.27
C ILE A 540 -3.67 -9.41 -16.23
N LEU A 541 -4.36 -10.48 -16.65
CA LEU A 541 -4.88 -11.51 -15.76
C LEU A 541 -3.74 -12.17 -14.95
N ARG A 542 -2.66 -12.56 -15.63
CA ARG A 542 -1.48 -13.19 -15.06
C ARG A 542 -0.74 -12.27 -14.07
N MET A 543 -0.54 -11.00 -14.44
CA MET A 543 -0.01 -9.97 -13.53
C MET A 543 -0.89 -9.83 -12.28
N THR A 544 -2.22 -9.82 -12.44
CA THR A 544 -3.19 -9.68 -11.34
C THR A 544 -3.19 -10.93 -10.45
N ARG A 545 -3.11 -12.15 -11.01
CA ARG A 545 -2.93 -13.43 -10.28
C ARG A 545 -1.71 -13.38 -9.37
N HIS A 546 -0.56 -12.92 -9.89
CA HIS A 546 0.67 -12.80 -9.09
C HIS A 546 0.58 -11.71 -8.02
N LEU A 547 -0.05 -10.57 -8.29
CA LEU A 547 -0.10 -9.45 -7.36
C LEU A 547 -1.19 -9.58 -6.28
N ARG A 548 -2.25 -10.37 -6.48
CA ARG A 548 -3.35 -10.52 -5.50
C ARG A 548 -2.90 -10.97 -4.10
N PRO A 549 -2.12 -12.06 -3.92
CA PRO A 549 -1.69 -12.48 -2.58
C PRO A 549 -0.81 -11.43 -1.90
N LEU A 550 0.08 -10.78 -2.66
CA LEU A 550 0.91 -9.67 -2.18
C LEU A 550 0.09 -8.43 -1.81
N ALA A 551 -1.05 -8.16 -2.47
CA ALA A 551 -1.91 -7.01 -2.18
C ALA A 551 -2.68 -7.22 -0.86
N ILE A 552 -3.19 -8.43 -0.65
CA ILE A 552 -3.77 -8.88 0.61
C ILE A 552 -2.73 -8.78 1.74
N ALA A 553 -1.52 -9.32 1.53
CA ALA A 553 -0.42 -9.21 2.48
C ALA A 553 -0.07 -7.75 2.79
N ALA A 554 0.01 -6.87 1.79
CA ALA A 554 0.33 -5.46 1.96
C ALA A 554 -0.67 -4.71 2.86
N ASN A 555 -1.99 -4.97 2.70
CA ASN A 555 -3.03 -4.42 3.57
C ASN A 555 -2.80 -4.87 5.04
N ILE A 556 -2.58 -6.17 5.26
CA ILE A 556 -2.32 -6.74 6.60
C ILE A 556 -1.07 -6.14 7.24
N VAL A 557 0.05 -6.04 6.52
CA VAL A 557 1.30 -5.50 7.09
C VAL A 557 1.34 -3.98 7.20
N GLN A 558 0.45 -3.24 6.51
CA GLN A 558 0.27 -1.78 6.66
C GLN A 558 -0.77 -1.40 7.73
N ALA A 559 -1.52 -2.37 8.26
CA ALA A 559 -2.48 -2.17 9.35
C ALA A 559 -1.83 -1.47 10.55
N ALA A 560 -2.59 -0.63 11.26
CA ALA A 560 -2.04 0.21 12.33
C ALA A 560 -1.47 -0.57 13.52
N PHE A 561 -1.94 -1.81 13.70
CA PHE A 561 -1.43 -2.77 14.66
C PHE A 561 -1.26 -4.13 13.97
N CYS A 562 -0.33 -4.20 13.02
CA CYS A 562 0.15 -5.48 12.50
C CYS A 562 1.12 -6.09 13.52
N ARG A 563 0.82 -7.28 14.02
CA ARG A 563 1.65 -8.00 15.01
C ARG A 563 2.68 -8.92 14.34
N VAL A 564 3.69 -9.29 15.11
CA VAL A 564 4.75 -10.23 14.73
C VAL A 564 4.20 -11.60 14.28
N ASP A 565 3.19 -12.16 14.96
CA ASP A 565 2.57 -13.44 14.59
C ASP A 565 1.87 -13.36 13.22
N GLN A 566 1.18 -12.24 12.95
CA GLN A 566 0.50 -12.02 11.68
C GLN A 566 1.49 -11.98 10.51
N VAL A 567 2.68 -11.40 10.70
CA VAL A 567 3.74 -11.37 9.67
C VAL A 567 4.23 -12.79 9.33
N LEU A 568 4.51 -13.63 10.33
CA LEU A 568 4.98 -15.00 10.04
C LEU A 568 3.89 -15.82 9.33
N LEU A 569 2.63 -15.70 9.78
CA LEU A 569 1.48 -16.29 9.11
C LEU A 569 1.28 -15.73 7.69
N THR A 570 1.61 -14.46 7.44
CA THR A 570 1.63 -13.87 6.09
C THR A 570 2.64 -14.58 5.20
N PHE A 571 3.87 -14.81 5.68
CA PHE A 571 4.92 -15.48 4.90
C PHE A 571 4.56 -16.95 4.60
N GLY A 572 3.97 -17.67 5.56
CA GLY A 572 3.42 -19.00 5.33
C GLY A 572 2.30 -19.00 4.29
N PHE A 573 1.31 -18.11 4.43
CA PHE A 573 0.19 -17.96 3.49
C PHE A 573 0.68 -17.68 2.06
N LEU A 574 1.57 -16.69 1.88
CA LEU A 574 2.15 -16.38 0.56
C LEU A 574 2.90 -17.59 -0.01
N THR A 575 3.72 -18.26 0.80
CA THR A 575 4.48 -19.44 0.37
C THR A 575 3.56 -20.58 -0.10
N MET A 576 2.43 -20.80 0.58
CA MET A 576 1.42 -21.77 0.15
C MET A 576 0.75 -21.35 -1.16
N GLN A 577 0.29 -20.10 -1.26
CA GLN A 577 -0.40 -19.57 -2.44
C GLN A 577 0.47 -19.65 -3.71
N TYR A 578 1.74 -19.28 -3.62
CA TYR A 578 2.65 -19.35 -4.77
C TYR A 578 3.12 -20.78 -5.07
N ARG A 579 3.22 -21.68 -4.08
CA ARG A 579 3.45 -23.12 -4.34
C ARG A 579 2.30 -23.79 -5.09
N ALA A 580 1.07 -23.28 -4.97
CA ALA A 580 -0.08 -23.74 -5.73
C ALA A 580 -0.15 -23.19 -7.19
N MET A 581 0.74 -22.26 -7.56
CA MET A 581 0.85 -21.75 -8.93
C MET A 581 1.86 -22.58 -9.73
N THR A 582 1.41 -23.73 -10.24
CA THR A 582 2.24 -24.74 -10.93
C THR A 582 2.34 -24.55 -12.44
N ASP A 583 2.01 -23.36 -12.95
CA ASP A 583 2.04 -23.05 -14.38
C ASP A 583 3.49 -22.75 -14.82
N GLU A 584 3.96 -23.37 -15.91
CA GLU A 584 5.34 -23.20 -16.39
C GLU A 584 5.62 -21.75 -16.77
N ASP A 585 4.61 -21.06 -17.29
CA ASP A 585 4.68 -19.64 -17.61
C ASP A 585 4.95 -18.83 -16.32
N ASP A 586 4.17 -19.05 -15.27
CA ASP A 586 4.24 -18.34 -13.98
C ASP A 586 5.53 -18.63 -13.18
N ALA A 587 6.20 -19.75 -13.45
CA ALA A 587 7.33 -20.27 -12.67
C ALA A 587 8.44 -19.23 -12.38
N SER A 588 8.77 -18.34 -13.33
CA SER A 588 9.77 -17.28 -13.13
C SER A 588 9.37 -16.27 -12.04
N GLY A 589 8.10 -15.82 -12.05
CA GLY A 589 7.57 -14.88 -11.07
C GLY A 589 7.29 -15.52 -9.72
N VAL A 590 6.71 -16.71 -9.72
CA VAL A 590 6.51 -17.56 -8.53
C VAL A 590 7.84 -17.80 -7.82
N LYS A 591 8.88 -18.25 -8.55
CA LYS A 591 10.21 -18.47 -7.99
C LYS A 591 10.82 -17.20 -7.40
N ALA A 592 10.78 -16.10 -8.15
CA ALA A 592 11.32 -14.82 -7.68
C ALA A 592 10.63 -14.34 -6.39
N ILE A 593 9.33 -14.59 -6.22
CA ILE A 593 8.60 -14.25 -4.99
C ILE A 593 8.99 -15.19 -3.84
N LEU A 594 9.10 -16.50 -4.07
CA LEU A 594 9.46 -17.49 -3.05
C LEU A 594 10.90 -17.29 -2.51
N GLU A 595 11.89 -17.15 -3.40
CA GLU A 595 13.27 -16.82 -3.02
C GLU A 595 13.35 -15.48 -2.26
N SER A 596 12.46 -14.55 -2.61
CA SER A 596 12.36 -13.23 -1.99
C SER A 596 11.74 -13.27 -0.59
N ILE A 597 10.77 -14.16 -0.32
CA ILE A 597 10.24 -14.42 1.03
C ILE A 597 11.35 -15.00 1.92
N GLU A 598 12.04 -16.07 1.48
CA GLU A 598 13.10 -16.72 2.27
C GLU A 598 14.29 -15.78 2.55
N LYS A 599 14.71 -14.98 1.55
CA LYS A 599 15.72 -13.90 1.68
C LYS A 599 15.41 -12.90 2.80
N ARG A 600 14.14 -12.71 3.16
CA ARG A 600 13.68 -11.78 4.22
C ARG A 600 13.50 -12.49 5.55
N TRP A 601 13.02 -13.73 5.51
CA TRP A 601 12.94 -14.60 6.68
C TRP A 601 14.32 -14.96 7.27
N ALA A 602 15.35 -15.11 6.42
CA ALA A 602 16.75 -15.28 6.83
C ALA A 602 17.38 -14.04 7.50
N LYS A 603 16.75 -12.85 7.38
CA LYS A 603 17.17 -11.62 8.10
C LYS A 603 16.50 -11.47 9.46
N ALA A 604 15.37 -12.17 9.66
CA ALA A 604 14.48 -11.98 10.80
C ALA A 604 15.02 -12.58 12.11
N ASP A 605 14.53 -12.04 13.23
CA ASP A 605 14.75 -12.58 14.58
C ASP A 605 13.82 -13.79 14.80
N GLN A 606 14.11 -14.90 14.09
CA GLN A 606 13.16 -16.02 13.89
C GLN A 606 12.55 -16.55 15.18
N GLU A 607 13.34 -16.63 16.25
CA GLU A 607 12.92 -16.99 17.62
C GLU A 607 11.66 -16.21 18.05
N VAL A 608 11.66 -14.89 17.86
CA VAL A 608 10.57 -13.99 18.27
C VAL A 608 9.32 -14.20 17.42
N PHE A 609 9.48 -14.45 16.12
CA PHE A 609 8.35 -14.67 15.20
C PHE A 609 7.67 -16.01 15.44
N ILE A 610 8.45 -17.07 15.63
CA ILE A 610 7.94 -18.41 15.95
C ILE A 610 7.23 -18.36 17.32
N ALA A 611 7.86 -17.75 18.33
CA ALA A 611 7.26 -17.58 19.64
C ALA A 611 5.97 -16.74 19.61
N ALA A 612 5.86 -15.71 18.76
CA ALA A 612 4.62 -14.94 18.62
C ALA A 612 3.45 -15.82 18.13
N VAL A 613 3.68 -16.74 17.19
CA VAL A 613 2.65 -17.68 16.73
C VAL A 613 2.33 -18.73 17.80
N ILE A 614 3.36 -19.29 18.48
CA ILE A 614 3.16 -20.24 19.59
C ILE A 614 2.36 -19.62 20.74
N LEU A 615 2.63 -18.35 21.07
CA LEU A 615 1.93 -17.62 22.14
C LEU A 615 0.55 -17.10 21.69
N ASN A 616 0.18 -17.20 20.42
CA ASN A 616 -1.17 -16.84 19.96
C ASN A 616 -2.13 -18.03 20.17
N PRO A 617 -3.08 -17.98 21.14
CA PRO A 617 -4.00 -19.08 21.46
C PRO A 617 -4.97 -19.49 20.35
N ILE A 618 -5.05 -18.75 19.23
CA ILE A 618 -5.79 -19.17 18.03
C ILE A 618 -5.03 -20.23 17.22
N PHE A 619 -3.69 -20.21 17.25
CA PHE A 619 -2.83 -21.03 16.38
C PHE A 619 -1.92 -21.97 17.17
N GLN A 620 -1.30 -21.50 18.26
CA GLN A 620 -0.30 -22.23 19.03
C GLN A 620 0.78 -22.85 18.10
N SER A 621 1.08 -24.14 18.23
CA SER A 621 2.00 -24.86 17.33
C SER A 621 1.33 -25.42 16.05
N ALA A 622 0.02 -25.27 15.87
CA ALA A 622 -0.74 -25.94 14.81
C ALA A 622 -0.36 -25.57 13.35
N PRO A 623 0.18 -24.37 13.03
CA PRO A 623 0.72 -24.07 11.70
C PRO A 623 2.06 -24.73 11.38
N PHE A 624 2.80 -25.19 12.39
CA PHE A 624 4.19 -25.62 12.21
C PHE A 624 4.32 -27.11 11.89
N ALA A 625 5.34 -27.43 11.09
CA ALA A 625 5.73 -28.80 10.79
C ALA A 625 6.21 -29.52 12.07
N PRO A 626 6.06 -30.86 12.15
CA PRO A 626 6.49 -31.67 13.31
C PRO A 626 8.02 -31.84 13.36
N LEU A 627 8.76 -30.73 13.40
CA LEU A 627 10.21 -30.69 13.49
C LEU A 627 10.67 -31.08 14.91
N SER A 628 11.82 -31.72 15.02
CA SER A 628 12.40 -32.15 16.30
C SER A 628 12.58 -30.96 17.28
N SER A 629 12.94 -29.78 16.78
CA SER A 629 13.09 -28.54 17.55
C SER A 629 11.77 -27.97 18.11
N PHE A 630 10.60 -28.40 17.62
CA PHE A 630 9.28 -27.94 18.07
C PHE A 630 8.48 -28.99 18.86
N ASN A 631 9.17 -29.99 19.41
CA ASN A 631 8.63 -30.75 20.53
C ASN A 631 8.49 -29.84 21.78
N ASN A 632 7.69 -30.25 22.76
CA ASN A 632 7.40 -29.45 23.96
C ASN A 632 8.65 -28.93 24.70
N ALA A 633 9.73 -29.72 24.77
CA ALA A 633 10.97 -29.29 25.43
C ALA A 633 11.70 -28.19 24.63
N GLY A 634 11.70 -28.28 23.29
CA GLY A 634 12.22 -27.21 22.43
C GLY A 634 11.41 -25.92 22.53
N ILE A 635 10.08 -26.03 22.60
CA ILE A 635 9.19 -24.88 22.86
C ILE A 635 9.44 -24.27 24.26
N HIS A 636 9.65 -25.10 25.28
CA HIS A 636 10.07 -24.64 26.62
C HIS A 636 11.37 -23.83 26.54
N THR A 637 12.43 -24.38 25.94
CA THR A 637 13.74 -23.72 25.82
C THR A 637 13.65 -22.40 25.04
N LEU A 638 12.91 -22.36 23.93
CA LEU A 638 12.68 -21.14 23.15
C LEU A 638 12.02 -20.03 23.99
N LEU A 639 10.95 -20.35 24.70
CA LEU A 639 10.19 -19.35 25.47
C LEU A 639 10.90 -18.95 26.77
N GLU A 640 11.71 -19.85 27.36
CA GLU A 640 12.64 -19.56 28.46
C GLU A 640 13.76 -18.61 28.02
N HIS A 641 14.43 -18.88 26.89
CA HIS A 641 15.47 -18.00 26.36
C HIS A 641 14.92 -16.61 26.01
N LEU A 642 13.72 -16.54 25.43
CA LEU A 642 13.04 -15.27 25.18
C LEU A 642 12.64 -14.55 26.47
N TRP A 643 12.18 -15.25 27.51
CA TRP A 643 11.95 -14.65 28.83
C TRP A 643 13.24 -14.03 29.38
N ILE A 644 14.34 -14.80 29.42
CA ILE A 644 15.65 -14.35 29.89
C ILE A 644 16.10 -13.11 29.12
N ARG A 645 15.88 -13.08 27.80
CA ARG A 645 16.16 -11.91 26.95
C ARG A 645 15.30 -10.70 27.32
N VAL A 646 13.97 -10.79 27.31
CA VAL A 646 13.05 -9.63 27.37
C VAL A 646 12.67 -9.17 28.79
N PHE A 647 13.01 -9.96 29.81
CA PHE A 647 12.86 -9.58 31.23
C PHE A 647 14.20 -9.45 31.96
N ARG A 648 15.31 -9.97 31.41
CA ARG A 648 16.65 -9.96 32.02
C ARG A 648 16.70 -10.69 33.37
N SER A 649 15.91 -11.75 33.49
CA SER A 649 15.77 -12.58 34.69
C SER A 649 15.48 -14.04 34.29
N VAL A 650 15.72 -15.00 35.20
CA VAL A 650 15.30 -16.40 35.02
C VAL A 650 13.76 -16.47 35.11
N PRO A 651 13.07 -17.38 34.39
CA PRO A 651 11.63 -17.56 34.56
C PRO A 651 11.26 -17.98 35.99
N PRO A 652 10.13 -17.49 36.54
CA PRO A 652 9.61 -18.01 37.81
C PRO A 652 9.15 -19.46 37.63
N VAL A 653 9.20 -20.29 38.67
CA VAL A 653 8.97 -21.75 38.58
C VAL A 653 7.58 -22.08 38.00
N GLU A 654 6.60 -21.23 38.26
CA GLU A 654 5.23 -21.34 37.75
C GLU A 654 5.17 -21.23 36.23
N PHE A 655 6.09 -20.53 35.56
CA PHE A 655 6.14 -20.38 34.10
C PHE A 655 6.18 -21.73 33.38
N TYR A 656 6.97 -22.68 33.89
CA TYR A 656 7.10 -24.00 33.29
C TYR A 656 5.83 -24.84 33.46
N GLN A 657 5.03 -24.62 34.50
CA GLN A 657 3.73 -25.28 34.62
C GLN A 657 2.68 -24.59 33.74
N GLN A 658 2.64 -23.25 33.74
CA GLN A 658 1.73 -22.46 32.89
C GLN A 658 1.91 -22.78 31.40
N LEU A 659 3.14 -22.98 30.94
CA LEU A 659 3.43 -23.35 29.55
C LEU A 659 2.99 -24.80 29.23
N LYS A 660 3.11 -25.74 30.18
CA LYS A 660 2.55 -27.10 30.01
C LYS A 660 1.02 -27.06 29.93
N ASP A 661 0.39 -26.38 30.89
CA ASP A 661 -1.06 -26.15 30.94
C ASP A 661 -1.56 -25.56 29.60
N TYR A 662 -0.87 -24.54 29.07
CA TYR A 662 -1.22 -23.87 27.83
C TYR A 662 -1.12 -24.76 26.58
N LEU A 663 0.02 -25.46 26.40
CA LEU A 663 0.23 -26.36 25.27
C LEU A 663 -0.70 -27.58 25.32
N ALA A 664 -1.03 -28.05 26.52
CA ALA A 664 -1.97 -29.15 26.74
C ALA A 664 -3.44 -28.72 26.86
N LYS A 665 -3.75 -27.41 26.73
CA LYS A 665 -5.10 -26.82 26.92
C LYS A 665 -5.80 -27.31 28.20
N SER A 666 -5.07 -27.32 29.31
CA SER A 666 -5.45 -27.93 30.59
C SER A 666 -5.08 -27.02 31.76
N GLY A 667 -5.31 -27.48 33.00
CA GLY A 667 -5.03 -26.70 34.21
C GLY A 667 -5.68 -25.32 34.15
N MET A 668 -4.90 -24.24 34.27
CA MET A 668 -5.47 -22.88 34.19
C MET A 668 -6.01 -22.50 32.79
N PHE A 669 -5.57 -23.18 31.73
CA PHE A 669 -5.99 -22.95 30.34
C PHE A 669 -7.04 -23.96 29.83
N ALA A 670 -7.70 -24.71 30.73
CA ALA A 670 -8.72 -25.69 30.37
C ALA A 670 -9.91 -25.13 29.55
N ASN A 671 -10.18 -23.83 29.64
CA ASN A 671 -11.26 -23.15 28.89
C ASN A 671 -10.76 -22.37 27.65
N LEU A 672 -9.51 -22.59 27.20
CA LEU A 672 -8.88 -21.76 26.16
C LEU A 672 -9.65 -21.76 24.84
N GLU A 673 -10.10 -22.93 24.36
CA GLU A 673 -10.84 -23.05 23.09
C GLU A 673 -12.18 -22.29 23.13
N SER A 674 -12.93 -22.43 24.23
CA SER A 674 -14.17 -21.69 24.49
C SER A 674 -13.93 -20.17 24.44
N GLN A 675 -12.85 -19.69 25.06
CA GLN A 675 -12.54 -18.26 25.08
C GLN A 675 -12.06 -17.74 23.72
N CYS A 676 -11.28 -18.53 22.97
CA CYS A 676 -10.93 -18.24 21.58
C CYS A 676 -12.18 -18.09 20.70
N GLN A 677 -13.18 -18.97 20.87
CA GLN A 677 -14.43 -18.91 20.12
C GLN A 677 -15.32 -17.72 20.54
N ILE A 678 -15.33 -17.35 21.82
CA ILE A 678 -16.00 -16.13 22.31
C ILE A 678 -15.40 -14.87 21.67
N GLU A 679 -14.08 -14.70 21.72
CA GLU A 679 -13.39 -13.56 21.10
C GLU A 679 -13.54 -13.56 19.56
N ASN A 680 -13.52 -14.71 18.90
CA ASN A 680 -13.82 -14.84 17.47
C ASN A 680 -15.23 -14.31 17.14
N ASN A 681 -16.26 -14.76 17.88
CA ASN A 681 -17.64 -14.31 17.71
C ASN A 681 -17.79 -12.78 17.92
N ILE A 682 -17.08 -12.21 18.90
CA ILE A 682 -17.07 -10.75 19.14
C ILE A 682 -16.37 -10.02 17.98
N ALA A 683 -15.18 -10.50 17.57
CA ALA A 683 -14.39 -9.89 16.51
C ALA A 683 -15.15 -9.85 15.16
N GLN A 684 -15.77 -10.97 14.77
CA GLN A 684 -16.61 -11.06 13.58
C GLN A 684 -17.78 -10.07 13.61
N ARG A 685 -18.47 -9.97 14.76
CA ARG A 685 -19.62 -9.08 14.98
C ARG A 685 -19.22 -7.60 14.90
N GLU A 686 -18.11 -7.23 15.51
CA GLU A 686 -17.61 -5.85 15.53
C GLU A 686 -16.92 -5.45 14.21
N GLY A 687 -16.59 -6.43 13.36
CA GLY A 687 -15.89 -6.20 12.09
C GLY A 687 -14.42 -5.87 12.30
N ARG A 688 -13.75 -6.59 13.20
CA ARG A 688 -12.34 -6.42 13.52
C ARG A 688 -11.59 -7.75 13.46
N THR A 689 -10.26 -7.69 13.42
CA THR A 689 -9.40 -8.86 13.65
C THR A 689 -9.48 -9.33 15.10
N ILE A 690 -9.22 -10.61 15.32
CA ILE A 690 -9.01 -11.18 16.67
C ILE A 690 -7.77 -10.53 17.31
N ASN A 691 -7.91 -10.10 18.57
CA ASN A 691 -6.79 -9.70 19.41
C ASN A 691 -6.52 -10.82 20.44
N PRO A 692 -5.40 -11.57 20.34
CA PRO A 692 -5.17 -12.69 21.24
C PRO A 692 -4.98 -12.27 22.70
N MET A 693 -4.65 -11.01 22.98
CA MET A 693 -4.65 -10.49 24.34
C MET A 693 -6.04 -10.47 24.98
N ASN A 694 -7.12 -10.25 24.21
CA ASN A 694 -8.50 -10.32 24.75
C ASN A 694 -8.85 -11.73 25.27
N VAL A 695 -8.21 -12.78 24.70
CA VAL A 695 -8.33 -14.15 25.21
C VAL A 695 -7.62 -14.25 26.56
N PHE A 696 -6.37 -13.78 26.63
CA PHE A 696 -5.56 -13.80 27.86
C PHE A 696 -6.10 -12.93 29.01
N ASP A 697 -6.76 -11.81 28.71
CA ASP A 697 -7.41 -10.96 29.72
C ASP A 697 -8.42 -11.76 30.57
N SER A 698 -9.06 -12.77 29.98
CA SER A 698 -10.04 -13.63 30.68
C SER A 698 -9.41 -14.72 31.56
N PHE A 699 -8.07 -14.86 31.52
CA PHE A 699 -7.28 -15.69 32.43
C PHE A 699 -6.54 -14.84 33.49
N CYS A 700 -6.81 -13.53 33.54
CA CYS A 700 -6.24 -12.59 34.49
C CYS A 700 -7.31 -12.07 35.48
N PHE A 701 -6.87 -11.68 36.68
CA PHE A 701 -7.70 -10.96 37.66
C PHE A 701 -7.16 -9.54 37.82
N PRO A 702 -8.01 -8.48 37.88
CA PRO A 702 -7.54 -7.10 37.95
C PRO A 702 -6.58 -6.81 39.11
N ASP A 703 -6.83 -7.42 40.28
CA ASP A 703 -6.07 -7.19 41.51
C ASP A 703 -4.87 -8.14 41.68
N ARG A 704 -4.43 -8.82 40.62
CA ARG A 704 -3.31 -9.79 40.66
C ARG A 704 -2.29 -9.52 39.55
N PRO A 705 -0.99 -9.77 39.79
CA PRO A 705 -0.01 -9.80 38.71
C PRO A 705 -0.39 -10.86 37.68
N TRP A 706 -0.19 -10.55 36.40
CA TRP A 706 -0.52 -11.47 35.32
C TRP A 706 0.33 -12.75 35.43
N PRO A 707 -0.21 -13.93 35.06
CA PRO A 707 0.58 -15.16 34.97
C PRO A 707 1.83 -14.96 34.11
N ALA A 708 2.97 -15.55 34.48
CA ALA A 708 4.25 -15.35 33.80
C ALA A 708 4.16 -15.64 32.29
N LEU A 709 3.50 -16.72 31.87
CA LEU A 709 3.30 -16.98 30.44
C LEU A 709 2.52 -15.85 29.75
N ILE A 710 1.53 -15.25 30.42
CA ILE A 710 0.74 -14.13 29.91
C ILE A 710 1.53 -12.82 29.92
N GLN A 711 2.49 -12.63 30.85
CA GLN A 711 3.45 -11.53 30.78
C GLN A 711 4.35 -11.65 29.54
N LEU A 712 4.83 -12.85 29.21
CA LEU A 712 5.61 -13.09 27.99
C LEU A 712 4.76 -12.90 26.73
N ALA A 713 3.55 -13.46 26.70
CA ALA A 713 2.59 -13.24 25.61
C ALA A 713 2.30 -11.74 25.40
N SER A 714 2.05 -10.99 26.47
CA SER A 714 1.89 -9.54 26.46
C SER A 714 3.12 -8.81 25.90
N ARG A 715 4.33 -9.24 26.27
CA ARG A 715 5.58 -8.66 25.79
C ARG A 715 5.79 -8.90 24.29
N ILE A 716 5.47 -10.08 23.77
CA ILE A 716 5.70 -10.42 22.35
C ILE A 716 4.54 -9.96 21.44
N LEU A 717 3.29 -10.19 21.84
CA LEU A 717 2.10 -9.90 21.03
C LEU A 717 1.70 -8.41 21.00
N SER A 718 2.30 -7.57 21.86
CA SER A 718 2.16 -6.11 21.74
C SER A 718 3.15 -5.46 20.76
N ILE A 719 4.06 -6.24 20.16
CA ILE A 719 5.03 -5.74 19.19
C ILE A 719 4.35 -5.44 17.84
N SER A 720 4.46 -4.20 17.38
CA SER A 720 3.94 -3.75 16.07
C SER A 720 5.02 -3.85 14.99
N ALA A 721 4.83 -4.69 13.97
CA ALA A 721 5.87 -5.09 13.01
C ALA A 721 6.01 -4.15 11.78
N ASN A 722 5.56 -2.90 11.85
CA ASN A 722 5.70 -1.91 10.76
C ASN A 722 6.03 -0.49 11.25
N SER A 723 6.40 0.38 10.31
CA SER A 723 6.50 1.85 10.47
C SER A 723 5.38 2.60 9.71
N ALA A 724 4.38 1.90 9.16
CA ALA A 724 3.35 2.48 8.27
C ALA A 724 2.49 3.58 8.93
N SER A 725 2.53 3.67 10.26
CA SER A 725 2.05 4.82 11.02
C SER A 725 2.74 6.14 10.65
N CYS A 726 4.05 6.12 10.46
CA CYS A 726 4.83 7.26 10.03
C CYS A 726 4.48 7.63 8.58
N GLU A 727 4.32 6.67 7.67
CA GLU A 727 3.76 6.93 6.33
C GLU A 727 2.40 7.64 6.38
N ARG A 728 1.50 7.28 7.31
CA ARG A 728 0.22 7.98 7.51
C ARG A 728 0.39 9.42 8.01
N LEU A 729 1.34 9.66 8.93
CA LEU A 729 1.70 11.01 9.37
C LEU A 729 2.28 11.84 8.22
N PHE A 730 3.17 11.26 7.41
CA PHE A 730 3.75 11.89 6.22
C PHE A 730 2.74 12.12 5.10
N SER A 731 1.74 11.25 4.96
CA SER A 731 0.59 11.48 4.06
C SER A 731 -0.24 12.67 4.54
N ALA A 732 -0.43 12.82 5.86
CA ALA A 732 -1.05 14.01 6.43
C ALA A 732 -0.18 15.26 6.27
N PHE A 733 1.17 15.14 6.33
CA PHE A 733 2.09 16.23 6.01
C PHE A 733 1.91 16.68 4.55
N GLY A 734 1.95 15.78 3.58
CA GLY A 734 1.76 16.08 2.16
C GLY A 734 0.41 16.74 1.87
N ASN A 735 -0.67 16.21 2.45
CA ASN A 735 -2.01 16.80 2.35
C ASN A 735 -2.15 18.18 3.03
N THR A 736 -1.15 18.61 3.80
CA THR A 736 -1.11 19.92 4.48
C THR A 736 -0.08 20.87 3.85
N LEU A 737 1.02 20.34 3.29
CA LEU A 737 2.05 21.04 2.54
C LEU A 737 1.80 20.91 1.02
N THR A 738 0.76 21.60 0.54
CA THR A 738 0.54 21.74 -0.91
C THR A 738 1.48 22.80 -1.51
N LYS A 739 1.59 22.85 -2.84
CA LYS A 739 2.30 23.90 -3.59
C LYS A 739 1.92 25.33 -3.18
N LEU A 740 0.66 25.56 -2.77
CA LEU A 740 0.15 26.84 -2.29
C LEU A 740 0.42 27.09 -0.78
N ARG A 741 0.75 26.03 -0.01
CA ARG A 741 0.90 26.05 1.45
C ARG A 741 2.26 25.50 1.94
N ASN A 742 3.30 25.58 1.11
CA ASN A 742 4.62 25.01 1.41
C ASN A 742 5.43 25.75 2.51
N ARG A 743 4.94 26.86 3.07
CA ARG A 743 5.66 27.73 4.03
C ARG A 743 5.32 27.49 5.51
N LEU A 744 4.80 26.32 5.88
CA LEU A 744 4.56 25.99 7.30
C LEU A 744 5.86 25.61 8.00
N GLY A 745 6.10 26.17 9.20
CA GLY A 745 7.16 25.70 10.09
C GLY A 745 6.81 24.33 10.71
N VAL A 746 7.82 23.48 10.91
CA VAL A 746 7.64 22.06 11.30
C VAL A 746 6.74 21.87 12.52
N GLY A 747 6.94 22.64 13.61
CA GLY A 747 6.09 22.53 14.81
C GLY A 747 4.60 22.81 14.54
N THR A 748 4.28 23.74 13.64
CA THR A 748 2.89 24.03 13.23
C THR A 748 2.33 22.93 12.33
N LEU A 749 3.15 22.38 11.42
CA LEU A 749 2.78 21.24 10.59
C LEU A 749 2.44 20.03 11.45
N THR A 750 3.39 19.58 12.30
CA THR A 750 3.24 18.44 13.19
C THR A 750 1.99 18.57 14.06
N ALA A 751 1.79 19.72 14.71
CA ALA A 751 0.63 19.95 15.57
C ALA A 751 -0.71 19.90 14.82
N LEU A 752 -0.80 20.45 13.61
CA LEU A 752 -1.99 20.33 12.76
C LEU A 752 -2.28 18.88 12.38
N THR A 753 -1.25 18.13 11.99
CA THR A 753 -1.43 16.76 11.46
C THR A 753 -1.64 15.73 12.55
N GLU A 754 -1.01 15.89 13.72
CA GLU A 754 -1.26 15.10 14.91
C GLU A 754 -2.71 15.29 15.41
N LEU A 755 -3.20 16.53 15.40
CA LEU A 755 -4.59 16.84 15.72
C LEU A 755 -5.55 16.23 14.69
N LYS A 756 -5.23 16.32 13.39
CA LYS A 756 -6.02 15.69 12.32
C LYS A 756 -6.08 14.16 12.46
N MET A 757 -4.97 13.51 12.82
CA MET A 757 -4.91 12.08 13.08
C MET A 757 -5.74 11.70 14.32
N HIS A 758 -5.59 12.42 15.44
CA HIS A 758 -6.39 12.15 16.64
C HIS A 758 -7.91 12.29 16.36
N ILE A 759 -8.32 13.34 15.64
CA ILE A 759 -9.73 13.55 15.28
C ILE A 759 -10.25 12.40 14.39
N ARG A 760 -9.44 11.92 13.43
CA ARG A 760 -9.80 10.75 12.60
C ARG A 760 -10.00 9.50 13.45
N ASP A 761 -9.06 9.20 14.34
CA ASP A 761 -9.14 8.07 15.28
C ASP A 761 -10.36 8.15 16.19
N GLU A 762 -10.68 9.34 16.69
CA GLU A 762 -11.86 9.59 17.53
C GLU A 762 -13.17 9.34 16.75
N HIS A 763 -13.25 9.79 15.49
CA HIS A 763 -14.41 9.55 14.64
C HIS A 763 -14.60 8.08 14.28
N VAL A 764 -13.53 7.35 13.92
CA VAL A 764 -13.60 5.90 13.66
C VAL A 764 -14.15 5.17 14.89
N ARG A 765 -13.61 5.43 16.08
CA ARG A 765 -14.05 4.82 17.35
C ARG A 765 -15.52 5.13 17.70
N LYS A 766 -16.06 6.28 17.27
CA LYS A 766 -17.48 6.63 17.44
C LYS A 766 -18.37 5.91 16.41
N GLN A 767 -17.99 5.93 15.13
CA GLN A 767 -18.73 5.27 14.06
C GLN A 767 -18.86 3.75 14.28
N SER A 768 -17.83 3.08 14.80
CA SER A 768 -17.91 1.67 15.22
C SER A 768 -19.01 1.45 16.27
N LYS A 769 -19.08 2.30 17.30
CA LYS A 769 -20.09 2.20 18.36
C LYS A 769 -21.51 2.48 17.85
N ASP A 770 -21.67 3.42 16.92
CA ASP A 770 -22.97 3.72 16.34
C ASP A 770 -23.43 2.66 15.32
N ARG A 771 -22.51 2.02 14.59
CA ARG A 771 -22.78 0.81 13.77
C ARG A 771 -23.33 -0.33 14.63
N VAL A 772 -22.71 -0.57 15.79
CA VAL A 772 -23.18 -1.56 16.79
C VAL A 772 -24.56 -1.21 17.36
N LYS A 773 -24.80 0.06 17.74
CA LYS A 773 -26.12 0.51 18.21
C LYS A 773 -27.23 0.26 17.18
N ARG A 774 -27.01 0.62 15.92
CA ARG A 774 -28.01 0.45 14.84
C ARG A 774 -28.42 -1.02 14.66
N GLN A 775 -27.47 -1.96 14.76
CA GLN A 775 -27.78 -3.40 14.73
C GLN A 775 -28.61 -3.86 15.94
N PHE A 776 -28.32 -3.38 17.15
CA PHE A 776 -29.11 -3.70 18.33
C PHE A 776 -30.54 -3.14 18.25
N THR A 777 -30.73 -1.90 17.79
CA THR A 777 -32.08 -1.32 17.64
C THR A 777 -32.91 -2.07 16.59
N ALA A 778 -32.32 -2.49 15.48
CA ALA A 778 -33.01 -3.24 14.43
C ALA A 778 -33.47 -4.64 14.89
N ARG A 779 -32.76 -5.24 15.87
CA ARG A 779 -33.07 -6.59 16.39
C ARG A 779 -34.16 -6.62 17.46
N ASN A 780 -34.51 -5.46 18.03
CA ASN A 780 -35.65 -5.32 18.95
C ASN A 780 -36.95 -4.92 18.23
N SER A 781 -36.90 -4.52 16.96
CA SER A 781 -38.08 -4.19 16.14
C SER A 781 -38.67 -5.38 15.37
N SER A 782 -38.11 -6.59 15.51
CA SER A 782 -38.51 -7.79 14.74
C SER A 782 -39.35 -8.80 15.55
N THR A 783 -39.98 -8.39 16.64
CA THR A 783 -40.72 -9.29 17.55
C THR A 783 -42.12 -8.77 17.89
N THR A 784 -42.95 -8.58 16.86
CA THR A 784 -44.40 -8.43 16.99
C THR A 784 -45.08 -9.40 16.03
N ALA A 785 -45.91 -10.30 16.57
CA ALA A 785 -46.54 -11.37 15.80
C ALA A 785 -47.63 -10.84 14.84
N PRO A 786 -47.82 -11.48 13.66
CA PRO A 786 -48.89 -11.11 12.74
C PRO A 786 -50.27 -11.51 13.28
N SER A 787 -51.24 -10.61 13.15
CA SER A 787 -52.67 -10.91 13.36
C SER A 787 -53.38 -11.18 12.02
N ALA A 788 -54.61 -11.69 12.08
CA ALA A 788 -55.24 -12.45 11.00
C ALA A 788 -55.88 -11.61 9.85
N MET A 789 -56.13 -12.32 8.73
CA MET A 789 -56.83 -11.90 7.51
C MET A 789 -58.31 -11.54 7.75
N PRO A 790 -58.96 -10.84 6.80
CA PRO A 790 -59.88 -11.55 5.88
C PRO A 790 -59.41 -11.54 4.41
N ALA A 791 -60.09 -12.31 3.55
CA ALA A 791 -59.65 -12.70 2.20
C ALA A 791 -60.52 -12.11 1.06
N GLU A 792 -60.43 -12.75 -0.12
CA GLU A 792 -61.05 -12.48 -1.45
C GLU A 792 -60.13 -11.82 -2.49
N GLN A 793 -60.01 -12.29 -3.74
CA GLN A 793 -60.50 -13.50 -4.43
C GLN A 793 -59.48 -13.90 -5.54
N CYS A 794 -59.56 -15.14 -6.07
CA CYS A 794 -58.71 -15.63 -7.17
C CYS A 794 -59.49 -15.64 -8.51
N PRO A 795 -58.84 -15.76 -9.69
CA PRO A 795 -58.74 -17.11 -10.26
C PRO A 795 -57.42 -17.45 -10.98
N SER A 796 -57.13 -18.74 -11.04
CA SER A 796 -55.93 -19.35 -11.63
C SER A 796 -56.17 -19.90 -13.05
N ILE A 797 -55.10 -20.01 -13.85
CA ILE A 797 -54.89 -21.15 -14.77
C ILE A 797 -53.43 -21.60 -14.61
N ALA A 798 -53.16 -22.91 -14.70
CA ALA A 798 -51.85 -23.52 -14.50
C ALA A 798 -51.50 -24.49 -15.64
N ILE A 799 -50.20 -24.74 -15.84
CA ILE A 799 -49.66 -25.86 -16.65
C ILE A 799 -48.53 -26.54 -15.87
N THR A 800 -48.43 -27.87 -16.01
CA THR A 800 -47.55 -28.78 -15.26
C THR A 800 -46.16 -28.97 -15.90
N PRO A 801 -45.17 -29.48 -15.13
CA PRO A 801 -43.83 -29.80 -15.65
C PRO A 801 -43.76 -31.18 -16.34
N VAL A 802 -42.75 -31.35 -17.20
CA VAL A 802 -42.34 -32.63 -17.80
C VAL A 802 -40.80 -32.73 -17.73
N ALA A 803 -40.26 -33.94 -17.65
CA ALA A 803 -38.83 -34.22 -17.44
C ALA A 803 -38.23 -35.15 -18.51
N THR A 804 -36.92 -35.38 -18.40
CA THR A 804 -36.09 -36.42 -19.05
C THR A 804 -36.01 -36.48 -20.58
N ALA A 805 -34.80 -36.24 -21.11
CA ALA A 805 -34.06 -37.18 -21.97
C ALA A 805 -32.58 -36.75 -22.08
N ALA A 806 -31.69 -37.63 -22.55
CA ALA A 806 -30.28 -37.34 -22.83
C ALA A 806 -29.80 -38.21 -24.00
N ALA A 807 -28.91 -37.68 -24.88
CA ALA A 807 -28.00 -38.45 -25.75
C ALA A 807 -27.06 -37.55 -26.60
N GLU A 808 -25.97 -38.18 -27.07
CA GLU A 808 -25.23 -37.98 -28.34
C GLU A 808 -24.31 -36.76 -28.63
N GLN A 809 -23.01 -37.08 -28.69
CA GLN A 809 -21.96 -36.53 -29.59
C GLN A 809 -22.13 -37.15 -31.01
N PRO A 810 -21.57 -36.65 -32.15
CA PRO A 810 -20.10 -36.49 -32.40
C PRO A 810 -19.76 -35.38 -33.46
N PRO A 811 -18.60 -35.37 -34.19
CA PRO A 811 -17.27 -35.97 -33.99
C PRO A 811 -16.09 -34.95 -33.98
N LEU A 812 -14.85 -35.43 -33.84
CA LEU A 812 -13.61 -34.65 -34.08
C LEU A 812 -13.26 -34.58 -35.58
N ALA A 813 -12.49 -33.57 -35.98
CA ALA A 813 -11.71 -33.54 -37.23
C ALA A 813 -10.31 -32.93 -37.03
N SER A 814 -9.40 -33.24 -37.96
CA SER A 814 -7.94 -33.14 -37.91
C SER A 814 -7.30 -31.75 -37.70
N ARG A 815 -6.24 -31.77 -36.89
CA ARG A 815 -5.06 -30.87 -36.86
C ARG A 815 -4.41 -30.72 -38.24
N GLU A 816 -4.06 -29.49 -38.61
CA GLU A 816 -2.99 -29.17 -39.57
C GLU A 816 -2.05 -28.12 -38.96
N GLU A 817 -0.78 -28.13 -39.38
CA GLU A 817 0.28 -27.25 -38.85
C GLU A 817 0.70 -26.23 -39.92
N GLY A 818 0.65 -24.94 -39.59
CA GLY A 818 0.97 -23.85 -40.50
C GLY A 818 2.02 -22.90 -39.91
N SER A 819 3.29 -23.12 -40.25
CA SER A 819 4.38 -22.20 -39.92
C SER A 819 4.41 -20.99 -40.85
N PHE A 820 4.64 -19.79 -40.32
CA PHE A 820 5.03 -18.64 -41.14
C PHE A 820 5.96 -17.69 -40.37
N GLU A 821 7.18 -17.49 -40.89
CA GLU A 821 8.15 -16.50 -40.44
C GLU A 821 8.31 -15.39 -41.49
N SER A 822 8.84 -14.23 -41.06
CA SER A 822 9.23 -13.05 -41.86
C SER A 822 8.08 -12.28 -42.55
N GLY A 823 8.19 -10.96 -42.79
CA GLY A 823 9.23 -10.01 -42.37
C GLY A 823 9.15 -8.68 -43.15
N LEU A 824 9.95 -7.68 -42.74
CA LEU A 824 10.12 -6.33 -43.35
C LEU A 824 8.92 -5.37 -43.08
N ASN A 825 9.09 -4.15 -42.54
CA ASN A 825 9.80 -2.92 -43.01
C ASN A 825 9.08 -2.25 -44.21
N ASP A 826 8.95 -0.92 -44.39
CA ASP A 826 9.22 0.34 -43.63
C ASP A 826 8.53 1.49 -44.44
N ASP A 827 8.27 2.76 -44.04
CA ASP A 827 8.36 3.62 -42.84
C ASP A 827 7.28 4.74 -42.98
N GLY A 828 7.07 5.61 -41.97
CA GLY A 828 6.32 6.87 -42.15
C GLY A 828 5.73 7.48 -40.88
N ALA A 829 6.54 8.14 -40.05
CA ALA A 829 6.08 8.76 -38.80
C ALA A 829 5.38 10.13 -38.97
N THR A 830 4.36 10.41 -38.14
CA THR A 830 3.90 11.78 -37.83
C THR A 830 3.36 11.83 -36.40
N GLU A 831 4.11 12.44 -35.47
CA GLU A 831 3.70 12.60 -34.06
C GLU A 831 2.57 13.65 -33.90
N PRO A 832 1.57 13.40 -33.03
CA PRO A 832 0.66 14.45 -32.57
C PRO A 832 0.55 14.50 -31.04
N ASN A 833 1.32 15.40 -30.40
CA ASN A 833 1.20 15.93 -29.02
C ASN A 833 0.62 15.00 -27.94
N ALA A 834 1.49 14.61 -26.99
CA ALA A 834 1.07 14.00 -25.72
C ALA A 834 0.46 15.06 -24.78
N GLU A 835 -0.75 14.79 -24.29
CA GLU A 835 -1.30 15.44 -23.10
C GLU A 835 -0.49 15.02 -21.85
N GLN A 836 -0.36 15.93 -20.88
CA GLN A 836 0.61 15.78 -19.80
C GLN A 836 0.10 14.87 -18.68
N SER A 837 0.38 13.57 -18.79
CA SER A 837 0.44 12.71 -17.59
C SER A 837 1.56 13.19 -16.67
N SER A 838 1.26 13.35 -15.38
CA SER A 838 2.27 13.71 -14.37
C SER A 838 3.33 12.58 -14.27
N PRO A 839 4.64 12.86 -14.35
CA PRO A 839 5.68 11.82 -14.45
C PRO A 839 5.81 10.84 -13.27
N GLY A 840 5.03 11.00 -12.20
CA GLY A 840 5.06 10.14 -11.00
C GLY A 840 4.00 9.03 -10.94
N ASN A 841 2.99 9.06 -11.82
CA ASN A 841 1.80 8.18 -11.73
C ASN A 841 1.82 6.98 -12.69
N ASP A 842 2.97 6.67 -13.28
CA ASP A 842 3.16 5.53 -14.17
C ASP A 842 3.56 4.27 -13.39
N PHE A 843 2.90 3.14 -13.64
CA PHE A 843 3.20 1.87 -12.98
C PHE A 843 4.63 1.41 -13.25
N ARG A 844 5.19 1.68 -14.43
CA ARG A 844 6.56 1.33 -14.79
C ARG A 844 7.59 2.18 -14.02
N SER A 845 7.25 3.43 -13.70
CA SER A 845 7.99 4.28 -12.77
C SER A 845 7.96 3.72 -11.33
N ILE A 846 6.78 3.29 -10.85
CA ILE A 846 6.62 2.64 -9.54
C ILE A 846 7.45 1.34 -9.48
N ALA A 847 7.35 0.48 -10.50
CA ALA A 847 8.10 -0.79 -10.58
C ALA A 847 9.63 -0.58 -10.64
N SER A 848 10.07 0.47 -11.34
CA SER A 848 11.49 0.88 -11.37
C SER A 848 11.96 1.36 -9.99
N SER A 849 11.14 2.15 -9.28
CA SER A 849 11.45 2.60 -7.91
C SER A 849 11.56 1.42 -6.93
N HIS A 850 10.63 0.46 -6.98
CA HIS A 850 10.69 -0.75 -6.15
C HIS A 850 11.92 -1.61 -6.48
N SER A 851 12.28 -1.75 -7.76
CA SER A 851 13.52 -2.41 -8.18
C SER A 851 14.77 -1.73 -7.59
N MET A 852 14.81 -0.39 -7.59
CA MET A 852 15.92 0.38 -7.02
C MET A 852 15.99 0.26 -5.49
N MET A 853 14.86 0.17 -4.78
CA MET A 853 14.87 -0.09 -3.32
C MET A 853 15.51 -1.44 -3.00
N VAL A 854 15.23 -2.48 -3.81
CA VAL A 854 15.87 -3.79 -3.66
C VAL A 854 17.38 -3.73 -4.00
N ASP A 855 17.81 -2.95 -5.02
CA ASP A 855 19.24 -2.73 -5.31
C ASP A 855 20.00 -1.97 -4.19
N LEU A 856 19.29 -1.42 -3.21
CA LEU A 856 19.84 -0.89 -1.96
C LEU A 856 19.77 -1.95 -0.83
N ASP A 857 18.70 -2.75 -0.76
CA ASP A 857 18.54 -3.86 0.19
C ASP A 857 19.66 -4.90 0.09
N ASP A 858 20.04 -5.30 -1.13
CA ASP A 858 21.03 -6.34 -1.40
C ASP A 858 22.48 -5.98 -0.97
N ARG A 859 22.69 -4.81 -0.36
CA ARG A 859 24.03 -4.31 0.06
C ARG A 859 24.39 -4.64 1.51
N ASP A 860 23.41 -4.98 2.36
CA ASP A 860 23.62 -5.44 3.74
C ASP A 860 22.59 -6.52 4.08
N ASN A 861 22.86 -7.77 3.67
CA ASN A 861 22.01 -8.93 3.94
C ASN A 861 22.37 -9.65 5.25
N HIS A 862 23.14 -9.03 6.16
CA HIS A 862 23.45 -9.65 7.45
C HIS A 862 22.21 -9.69 8.36
N PRO A 863 22.01 -10.76 9.15
CA PRO A 863 20.89 -10.85 10.08
C PRO A 863 20.99 -9.82 11.22
N VAL A 864 19.88 -9.66 11.94
CA VAL A 864 19.78 -8.83 13.15
C VAL A 864 20.64 -9.41 14.29
N ARG A 865 20.58 -10.73 14.48
CA ARG A 865 21.30 -11.52 15.48
C ARG A 865 21.67 -12.87 14.86
N ASP A 866 22.75 -13.47 15.34
CA ASP A 866 23.12 -14.85 15.00
C ASP A 866 22.19 -15.85 15.75
N PRO A 867 21.86 -17.03 15.18
CA PRO A 867 20.78 -17.90 15.68
C PRO A 867 21.22 -18.79 16.87
N ASP A 868 21.33 -18.19 18.05
CA ASP A 868 21.93 -18.84 19.23
C ASP A 868 21.10 -20.00 19.85
N THR A 869 19.75 -19.98 19.81
CA THR A 869 18.92 -20.97 20.55
C THR A 869 18.46 -22.15 19.70
N ILE A 870 17.96 -21.90 18.49
CA ILE A 870 17.40 -22.94 17.60
C ILE A 870 18.55 -23.70 16.88
N GLY A 871 19.78 -23.22 16.99
CA GLY A 871 21.00 -23.85 16.45
C GLY A 871 21.18 -23.73 14.93
N HIS A 872 20.13 -23.30 14.22
CA HIS A 872 20.12 -23.02 12.79
C HIS A 872 18.95 -22.09 12.45
N GLN A 873 19.00 -21.45 11.28
CA GLN A 873 17.82 -20.82 10.68
C GLN A 873 16.96 -21.90 10.02
N ILE A 874 15.64 -21.84 10.20
CA ILE A 874 14.69 -22.78 9.59
C ILE A 874 13.98 -22.06 8.45
N PRO A 875 14.04 -22.51 7.19
CA PRO A 875 13.30 -21.92 6.07
C PRO A 875 11.78 -21.92 6.26
N ILE A 876 11.04 -20.96 5.69
CA ILE A 876 9.55 -20.99 5.65
C ILE A 876 9.07 -22.28 4.97
N SER A 877 9.80 -22.75 3.96
CA SER A 877 9.56 -23.98 3.22
C SER A 877 9.49 -25.26 4.07
N GLU A 878 10.14 -25.25 5.24
CA GLU A 878 10.29 -26.38 6.18
C GLU A 878 9.58 -26.13 7.52
N LEU A 879 9.45 -24.86 7.93
CA LEU A 879 8.85 -24.43 9.20
C LEU A 879 7.35 -24.76 9.28
N PHE A 880 6.61 -24.62 8.18
CA PHE A 880 5.15 -24.74 8.15
C PHE A 880 4.65 -26.11 7.69
N ASP A 881 3.59 -26.62 8.33
CA ASP A 881 2.84 -27.78 7.83
C ASP A 881 1.85 -27.33 6.75
N PHE A 882 2.33 -27.31 5.51
CA PHE A 882 1.54 -26.98 4.32
C PHE A 882 0.46 -28.04 3.98
N SER A 883 0.42 -29.19 4.66
CA SER A 883 -0.69 -30.16 4.49
C SER A 883 -1.95 -29.76 5.28
N ARG A 884 -1.83 -28.84 6.25
CA ARG A 884 -2.92 -28.45 7.17
C ARG A 884 -3.52 -27.10 6.79
N THR A 885 -4.57 -27.07 5.96
CA THR A 885 -5.21 -25.81 5.55
C THR A 885 -5.86 -25.03 6.69
N HIS A 886 -6.32 -25.67 7.77
CA HIS A 886 -7.15 -25.05 8.81
C HIS A 886 -6.67 -23.68 9.35
N TRP A 887 -5.36 -23.50 9.53
CA TRP A 887 -4.77 -22.24 10.00
C TRP A 887 -4.76 -21.18 8.89
N VAL A 888 -4.57 -21.62 7.65
CA VAL A 888 -4.68 -20.82 6.42
C VAL A 888 -6.12 -20.38 6.21
N ASP A 889 -7.09 -21.27 6.38
CA ASP A 889 -8.53 -20.98 6.23
C ASP A 889 -8.97 -19.91 7.26
N THR A 890 -8.55 -20.11 8.52
CA THR A 890 -8.75 -19.16 9.65
C THR A 890 -8.12 -17.79 9.37
N TYR A 891 -6.93 -17.77 8.76
CA TYR A 891 -6.21 -16.56 8.39
C TYR A 891 -6.82 -15.85 7.16
N SER A 892 -7.17 -16.61 6.12
CA SER A 892 -7.59 -16.10 4.80
C SER A 892 -8.95 -15.40 4.86
N HIS A 893 -9.92 -15.97 5.58
CA HIS A 893 -11.23 -15.33 5.76
C HIS A 893 -11.13 -13.94 6.41
N VAL A 894 -10.12 -13.72 7.28
CA VAL A 894 -9.86 -12.40 7.89
C VAL A 894 -9.11 -11.49 6.92
N ALA A 895 -8.14 -12.05 6.19
CA ALA A 895 -7.30 -11.37 5.22
C ALA A 895 -8.09 -10.80 4.03
N GLU A 896 -8.91 -11.62 3.36
CA GLU A 896 -9.67 -11.22 2.17
C GLU A 896 -10.75 -10.19 2.51
N ARG A 897 -11.48 -10.38 3.62
CA ARG A 897 -12.48 -9.41 4.07
C ARG A 897 -11.88 -8.01 4.32
N SER A 898 -10.67 -7.92 4.89
CA SER A 898 -9.97 -6.65 5.10
C SER A 898 -9.57 -5.98 3.79
N PHE A 899 -9.37 -6.77 2.73
CA PHE A 899 -9.05 -6.30 1.39
C PHE A 899 -10.30 -5.86 0.62
N ASP A 900 -11.40 -6.60 0.74
CA ASP A 900 -12.70 -6.24 0.15
C ASP A 900 -13.29 -4.97 0.79
N GLU A 901 -13.13 -4.78 2.10
CA GLU A 901 -13.51 -3.53 2.79
C GLU A 901 -12.61 -2.34 2.35
N GLU A 902 -11.37 -2.56 1.89
CA GLU A 902 -10.55 -1.53 1.25
C GLU A 902 -11.01 -1.25 -0.20
N LEU A 903 -11.31 -2.27 -1.00
CA LEU A 903 -11.82 -2.12 -2.37
C LEU A 903 -13.15 -1.34 -2.38
N ALA A 904 -14.08 -1.67 -1.48
CA ALA A 904 -15.35 -0.93 -1.33
C ALA A 904 -15.15 0.56 -0.96
N LEU A 905 -14.05 0.91 -0.29
CA LEU A 905 -13.70 2.32 -0.04
C LEU A 905 -13.23 3.03 -1.32
N TYR A 906 -12.50 2.36 -2.21
CA TYR A 906 -12.16 2.94 -3.52
C TYR A 906 -13.40 3.12 -4.41
N GLU A 907 -14.38 2.20 -4.34
CA GLU A 907 -15.66 2.38 -5.05
C GLU A 907 -16.45 3.58 -4.52
N LEU A 908 -16.45 3.82 -3.21
CA LEU A 908 -17.13 4.96 -2.60
C LEU A 908 -16.41 6.30 -2.89
N LEU A 909 -15.08 6.29 -2.95
CA LEU A 909 -14.29 7.50 -3.30
C LEU A 909 -14.39 7.90 -4.79
N ASP A 910 -14.65 6.96 -5.71
CA ASP A 910 -14.99 7.26 -7.12
C ASP A 910 -16.49 7.64 -7.27
N LEU A 911 -17.31 7.53 -6.22
CA LEU A 911 -18.73 7.97 -6.16
C LEU A 911 -18.90 9.36 -5.54
N ASP A 912 -18.13 9.71 -4.50
CA ASP A 912 -18.08 11.09 -3.96
C ASP A 912 -17.43 12.09 -4.95
N ALA A 913 -16.89 11.60 -6.07
CA ALA A 913 -16.29 12.39 -7.16
C ALA A 913 -17.33 12.84 -8.22
N ASP A 914 -18.48 13.35 -7.77
CA ASP A 914 -19.50 13.94 -8.64
C ASP A 914 -19.00 15.27 -9.25
N GLY A 915 -18.64 15.21 -10.55
CA GLY A 915 -18.55 16.37 -11.45
C GLY A 915 -17.65 17.54 -11.01
N GLU A 916 -16.34 17.45 -11.31
CA GLU A 916 -15.66 18.67 -11.79
C GLU A 916 -16.29 19.01 -13.15
N GLU A 917 -16.96 20.16 -13.25
CA GLU A 917 -17.22 20.78 -14.55
C GLU A 917 -15.85 21.15 -15.14
N ASP A 918 -15.46 20.51 -16.24
CA ASP A 918 -14.22 20.82 -16.96
C ASP A 918 -14.22 22.32 -17.31
N ALA A 919 -13.32 23.07 -16.66
CA ALA A 919 -13.33 24.53 -16.68
C ALA A 919 -13.37 25.08 -18.11
N ASP A 920 -14.30 26.02 -18.35
CA ASP A 920 -14.74 26.49 -19.67
C ASP A 920 -13.63 26.46 -20.74
N ILE A 921 -13.74 25.49 -21.65
CA ILE A 921 -13.03 25.55 -22.92
C ILE A 921 -13.63 26.74 -23.67
N GLY A 922 -12.97 27.89 -23.58
CA GLY A 922 -13.43 29.16 -24.14
C GLY A 922 -13.92 28.96 -25.57
N VAL A 923 -15.23 29.18 -25.76
CA VAL A 923 -15.88 29.08 -27.07
C VAL A 923 -15.29 30.18 -27.95
N ASP A 924 -14.87 29.81 -29.16
CA ASP A 924 -14.41 30.75 -30.17
C ASP A 924 -15.64 31.45 -30.77
N ASP A 925 -15.71 32.78 -30.71
CA ASP A 925 -16.86 33.62 -31.09
C ASP A 925 -17.04 33.70 -32.63
N SER A 926 -17.10 32.53 -33.30
CA SER A 926 -17.07 32.39 -34.77
C SER A 926 -18.29 31.71 -35.36
N MET A 927 -19.44 31.67 -34.65
CA MET A 927 -20.64 30.97 -35.11
C MET A 927 -22.01 31.60 -34.78
N GLU A 928 -22.13 32.94 -34.76
CA GLU A 928 -23.45 33.60 -34.80
C GLU A 928 -24.00 33.78 -36.25
N ASP A 929 -23.15 33.82 -37.27
CA ASP A 929 -23.50 34.19 -38.66
C ASP A 929 -24.12 33.06 -39.53
N VAL A 930 -24.86 32.10 -38.95
CA VAL A 930 -25.51 31.00 -39.71
C VAL A 930 -26.98 30.73 -39.32
N LEU A 931 -27.64 31.66 -38.63
CA LEU A 931 -29.09 31.57 -38.33
C LEU A 931 -29.92 32.83 -38.69
N ILE A 932 -29.42 33.65 -39.62
CA ILE A 932 -30.25 34.59 -40.40
C ILE A 932 -29.86 34.45 -41.88
N GLY A 933 -30.56 33.58 -42.60
CA GLY A 933 -30.31 33.24 -44.02
C GLY A 933 -31.20 32.11 -44.52
#